data_AF-A0A2V0P9X0-F1
#
_entry.id   AF-A0A2V0P9X0-F1
#
_cell.length_a   1.000
_cell.length_b   1.000
_cell.length_c   1.000
_cell.angle_alpha   90.00
_cell.angle_beta   90.00
_cell.angle_gamma   90.00
#
_symmetry.space_group_name_H-M   'P 1'
#
loop_
_entity.id
_entity.type
_entity.pdbx_description
1 polymer ?
#
loop_
_entity_poly.entity_id
_entity_poly.type
_entity_poly.pdbx_seq_one_letter_code
_entity_poly.pdbx_strand_id
1 'polypeptide(L)'
;MRGSSGRRGAGGGGGSGGSGSGSGGSGGGAGSTSGRPDAGNECAALSFLVRQAQQPNDDAELLTALAALTALAADSRERAQRLAAHPGVPGLIAAALRHADSGIVREGVCMVGVLAEQLADEAPLRAVAEAPGVLPGLISVLAHADDKLALRAAAAVDALCQLRPLARRVAEAPGGLAAVSARLAAVPGSEDAASSYAVSILSKIALAGADCVRRILAAAPNFLPAVAHYMSLTSRPEAVASAVSSAVAVCASQDAGSVRALAAQPGVLPRLVGALALRLPDARAQDQLEKFATQALHDVLTYAPQRAQQLAAEAPPVFERLAAVLSLARGSGGPASAEVGGPASVGFELSAGAEFNAICCLGKLIEASPELARRACGARGAVPAIVRALRHRVADVAGPAAGAVGELARVVRGGDGAWLEEWAAALPALVALVDGCAGVAASFALSCFASADAPLPRRMLSTPGLSAALARGLRSGKEAVVRNTATACIALAKSHPQLAQGPLAEAPGVLAGLVAVMSRGASEEVADNAPLRARYTLQLLAGGGAAAQVAAAMGELLAAPAATPLARTWAREILATLPQPLSYEAVAVLTSAARRAAAGRAELQERVAALEALADAAAAEVEASRPKACAACGRKADPGAKLRPCGGCRRGPAGEVRYCGQACQRAHWQVHRDYCKAVARAVAAAADADTDGAAGTAAASVAST
;
A
#
# COMPACT_ATOMS: atom_id res chain seq x y z
N MET A 1 13.46 11.72 47.26
CA MET A 1 12.33 10.94 47.78
C MET A 1 12.06 9.80 46.81
N ARG A 2 12.15 8.56 47.32
CA ARG A 2 11.96 7.30 46.59
C ARG A 2 10.49 6.86 46.75
N GLY A 3 9.92 6.23 45.74
CA GLY A 3 8.71 5.40 45.82
C GLY A 3 8.51 4.73 44.46
N SER A 4 8.77 3.44 44.25
CA SER A 4 8.22 2.20 44.83
C SER A 4 6.75 1.99 44.50
N SER A 5 6.48 1.26 43.42
CA SER A 5 5.22 0.54 43.23
C SER A 5 5.55 -0.85 42.69
N GLY A 6 5.44 -1.85 43.56
CA GLY A 6 5.53 -3.25 43.18
C GLY A 6 4.21 -3.78 42.62
N ARG A 7 4.31 -4.82 41.81
CA ARG A 7 3.23 -5.80 41.61
C ARG A 7 3.82 -7.18 41.33
N ARG A 8 3.44 -8.13 42.18
CA ARG A 8 3.47 -9.59 42.01
C ARG A 8 2.64 -9.93 40.76
N GLY A 9 2.93 -10.91 39.91
CA GLY A 9 3.40 -12.26 40.17
C GLY A 9 2.21 -13.22 40.08
N ALA A 10 1.98 -13.82 38.90
CA ALA A 10 1.25 -15.07 38.72
C ALA A 10 1.49 -15.59 37.29
N GLY A 11 2.28 -16.66 37.17
CA GLY A 11 2.41 -17.46 35.97
C GLY A 11 1.24 -18.43 35.84
N GLY A 12 0.89 -18.77 34.60
CA GLY A 12 -0.08 -19.79 34.27
C GLY A 12 0.19 -20.28 32.86
N GLY A 13 0.92 -21.39 32.74
CA GLY A 13 1.06 -22.13 31.49
C GLY A 13 -0.23 -22.87 31.18
N GLY A 14 -0.81 -22.62 30.01
CA GLY A 14 -1.98 -23.32 29.48
C GLY A 14 -1.56 -24.25 28.35
N GLY A 15 -1.66 -25.56 28.61
CA GLY A 15 -1.31 -26.61 27.67
C GLY A 15 -2.24 -26.69 26.46
N SER A 16 -1.65 -27.11 25.35
CA SER A 16 -2.30 -27.44 24.09
C SER A 16 -3.18 -28.69 24.22
N GLY A 17 -4.50 -28.50 24.24
CA GLY A 17 -5.48 -29.56 24.10
C GLY A 17 -5.66 -29.94 22.63
N GLY A 18 -5.20 -31.14 22.26
CA GLY A 18 -5.51 -31.76 20.97
C GLY A 18 -6.88 -32.42 21.01
N SER A 19 -7.81 -31.91 20.20
CA SER A 19 -9.16 -32.46 20.05
C SER A 19 -9.15 -33.56 19.00
N GLY A 20 -9.11 -34.82 19.45
CA GLY A 20 -9.33 -36.00 18.61
C GLY A 20 -10.82 -36.26 18.41
N SER A 21 -11.26 -36.28 17.16
CA SER A 21 -12.63 -36.63 16.75
C SER A 21 -12.83 -38.14 16.86
N GLY A 22 -13.68 -38.57 17.80
CA GLY A 22 -14.09 -39.97 17.94
C GLY A 22 -15.19 -40.33 16.93
N SER A 23 -14.88 -41.26 16.03
CA SER A 23 -15.88 -41.98 15.23
C SER A 23 -16.37 -43.20 16.00
N GLY A 24 -17.64 -43.18 16.42
CA GLY A 24 -18.31 -44.32 17.05
C GLY A 24 -18.64 -45.39 16.01
N GLY A 25 -18.09 -46.59 16.20
CA GLY A 25 -18.44 -47.80 15.45
C GLY A 25 -18.69 -48.95 16.43
N SER A 26 -19.98 -49.27 16.63
CA SER A 26 -20.47 -50.53 17.17
C SER A 26 -20.05 -51.66 16.21
N GLY A 27 -19.40 -52.77 16.58
CA GLY A 27 -19.73 -53.69 17.67
C GLY A 27 -20.30 -54.98 17.07
N GLY A 28 -19.43 -55.88 16.59
CA GLY A 28 -19.79 -57.21 16.06
C GLY A 28 -18.53 -58.03 15.73
N GLY A 29 -18.26 -59.08 16.50
CA GLY A 29 -16.94 -59.69 16.65
C GLY A 29 -16.51 -60.76 15.64
N ALA A 30 -15.19 -60.91 15.51
CA ALA A 30 -14.44 -62.17 15.46
C ALA A 30 -12.94 -61.80 15.59
N GLY A 31 -12.27 -62.30 16.64
CA GLY A 31 -10.89 -61.94 16.96
C GLY A 31 -9.87 -62.55 16.02
N SER A 32 -9.23 -61.71 15.20
CA SER A 32 -7.95 -62.00 14.56
C SER A 32 -6.90 -61.10 15.21
N THR A 33 -6.09 -61.68 16.09
CA THR A 33 -4.90 -61.03 16.64
C THR A 33 -3.86 -60.86 15.52
N SER A 34 -3.96 -59.79 14.74
CA SER A 34 -2.86 -59.35 13.88
C SER A 34 -1.76 -58.81 14.79
N GLY A 35 -0.80 -59.67 15.12
CA GLY A 35 0.40 -59.28 15.85
C GLY A 35 1.11 -58.18 15.06
N ARG A 36 1.08 -56.94 15.57
CA ARG A 36 1.98 -55.88 15.09
C ARG A 36 3.39 -56.43 15.21
N PRO A 37 4.16 -56.52 14.11
CA PRO A 37 5.54 -56.97 14.18
C PRO A 37 6.30 -56.10 15.18
N ASP A 38 7.10 -56.77 16.03
CA ASP A 38 7.95 -56.10 17.01
C ASP A 38 8.86 -55.09 16.29
N ALA A 39 8.86 -53.83 16.74
CA ALA A 39 9.57 -52.74 16.06
C ALA A 39 11.09 -53.01 15.94
N GLY A 40 11.64 -53.85 16.83
CA GLY A 40 13.01 -54.33 16.75
C GLY A 40 13.30 -55.21 15.53
N ASN A 41 12.35 -56.10 15.18
CA ASN A 41 12.51 -56.99 14.03
C ASN A 41 12.45 -56.22 12.70
N GLU A 42 11.61 -55.19 12.61
CA GLU A 42 11.55 -54.33 11.42
C GLU A 42 12.84 -53.54 11.20
N CYS A 43 13.46 -53.03 12.27
CA CYS A 43 14.74 -52.31 12.16
C CYS A 43 15.88 -53.24 11.70
N ALA A 44 15.93 -54.46 12.23
CA ALA A 44 16.92 -55.47 11.81
C ALA A 44 16.73 -55.86 10.33
N ALA A 45 15.49 -56.07 9.89
CA ALA A 45 15.18 -56.37 8.50
C ALA A 45 15.57 -55.22 7.55
N LEU A 46 15.28 -53.97 7.93
CA LEU A 46 15.68 -52.80 7.14
C LEU A 46 17.20 -52.67 7.04
N SER A 47 17.94 -52.83 8.15
CA SER A 47 19.40 -52.81 8.12
C SER A 47 20.00 -53.96 7.32
N PHE A 48 19.37 -55.14 7.32
CA PHE A 48 19.76 -56.26 6.47
C PHE A 48 19.60 -55.91 4.99
N LEU A 49 18.43 -55.41 4.57
CA LEU A 49 18.16 -55.03 3.18
C LEU A 49 19.10 -53.90 2.69
N VAL A 50 19.37 -52.89 3.54
CA VAL A 50 20.30 -51.82 3.19
C VAL A 50 21.72 -52.35 3.03
N ARG A 51 22.17 -53.26 3.92
CA ARG A 51 23.49 -53.88 3.82
C ARG A 51 23.62 -54.74 2.57
N GLN A 52 22.59 -55.54 2.27
CA GLN A 52 22.52 -56.35 1.06
C GLN A 52 22.62 -55.48 -0.20
N ALA A 53 21.88 -54.37 -0.25
CA ALA A 53 21.94 -53.43 -1.35
C ALA A 53 23.30 -52.69 -1.46
N GLN A 54 24.03 -52.53 -0.35
CA GLN A 54 25.37 -51.94 -0.36
C GLN A 54 26.46 -52.92 -0.80
N GLN A 55 26.19 -54.22 -0.73
CA GLN A 55 27.10 -55.31 -1.09
C GLN A 55 26.38 -56.35 -1.96
N PRO A 56 25.82 -55.97 -3.12
CA PRO A 56 25.10 -56.90 -3.97
C PRO A 56 26.08 -57.90 -4.61
N ASN A 57 25.69 -59.16 -4.76
CA ASN A 57 26.46 -60.14 -5.51
C ASN A 57 26.36 -59.89 -7.03
N ASP A 58 25.24 -59.34 -7.48
CA ASP A 58 24.98 -58.94 -8.87
C ASP A 58 23.96 -57.79 -8.98
N ASP A 59 23.78 -57.27 -10.20
CA ASP A 59 22.85 -56.17 -10.49
C ASP A 59 21.38 -56.54 -10.22
N ALA A 60 21.02 -57.82 -10.34
CA ALA A 60 19.65 -58.30 -10.10
C ALA A 60 19.30 -58.29 -8.60
N GLU A 61 20.26 -58.65 -7.74
CA GLU A 61 20.14 -58.56 -6.30
C GLU A 61 20.03 -57.10 -5.85
N LEU A 62 20.86 -56.20 -6.40
CA LEU A 62 20.77 -54.77 -6.14
C LEU A 62 19.39 -54.21 -6.53
N LEU A 63 18.92 -54.53 -7.73
CA LEU A 63 17.62 -54.08 -8.23
C LEU A 63 16.49 -54.57 -7.33
N THR A 64 16.52 -55.84 -6.92
CA THR A 64 15.51 -56.45 -6.04
C THR A 64 15.51 -55.79 -4.66
N ALA A 65 16.69 -55.55 -4.10
CA ALA A 65 16.82 -54.87 -2.80
C ALA A 65 16.31 -53.43 -2.85
N LEU A 66 16.64 -52.66 -3.91
CA LEU A 66 16.12 -51.31 -4.12
C LEU A 66 14.59 -51.27 -4.29
N ALA A 67 14.03 -52.20 -5.06
CA ALA A 67 12.58 -52.32 -5.23
C ALA A 67 11.89 -52.64 -3.90
N ALA A 68 12.45 -53.55 -3.09
CA ALA A 68 11.94 -53.88 -1.77
C ALA A 68 11.97 -52.68 -0.81
N LEU A 69 13.09 -51.94 -0.77
CA LEU A 69 13.20 -50.72 0.04
C LEU A 69 12.23 -49.63 -0.40
N THR A 70 12.02 -49.47 -1.71
CA THR A 70 11.05 -48.52 -2.26
C THR A 70 9.62 -48.89 -1.87
N ALA A 71 9.25 -50.17 -1.98
CA ALA A 71 7.94 -50.66 -1.56
C ALA A 71 7.71 -50.46 -0.04
N LEU A 72 8.73 -50.72 0.79
CA LEU A 72 8.68 -50.46 2.23
C LEU A 72 8.45 -48.98 2.55
N ALA A 73 9.11 -48.08 1.83
CA ALA A 73 8.90 -46.64 2.00
C ALA A 73 7.49 -46.21 1.57
N ALA A 74 6.94 -46.79 0.51
CA ALA A 74 5.61 -46.45 -0.01
C ALA A 74 4.47 -46.93 0.89
N ASP A 75 4.70 -47.99 1.67
CA ASP A 75 3.69 -48.60 2.53
C ASP A 75 3.24 -47.70 3.70
N SER A 76 4.16 -46.95 4.31
CA SER A 76 3.79 -45.99 5.35
C SER A 76 4.82 -44.89 5.57
N ARG A 77 4.32 -43.72 6.00
CA ARG A 77 5.14 -42.57 6.38
C ARG A 77 6.18 -42.90 7.46
N GLU A 78 5.84 -43.75 8.43
CA GLU A 78 6.77 -44.15 9.49
C GLU A 78 7.94 -44.98 8.93
N ARG A 79 7.66 -45.91 8.00
CA ARG A 79 8.71 -46.69 7.32
C ARG A 79 9.58 -45.81 6.44
N ALA A 80 9.00 -44.87 5.70
CA ALA A 80 9.74 -43.86 4.96
C ALA A 80 10.68 -43.04 5.87
N GLN A 81 10.21 -42.63 7.07
CA GLN A 81 11.02 -41.89 8.04
C GLN A 81 12.21 -42.71 8.55
N ARG A 82 11.96 -43.96 8.94
CA ARG A 82 13.01 -44.88 9.39
C ARG A 82 14.03 -45.15 8.27
N LEU A 83 13.57 -45.33 7.03
CA LEU A 83 14.44 -45.54 5.89
C LEU A 83 15.31 -44.30 5.59
N ALA A 84 14.72 -43.11 5.55
CA ALA A 84 15.46 -41.86 5.34
C ALA A 84 16.48 -41.57 6.46
N ALA A 85 16.16 -41.96 7.71
CA ALA A 85 17.07 -41.82 8.85
C ALA A 85 18.21 -42.86 8.86
N HIS A 86 18.11 -43.94 8.08
CA HIS A 86 19.14 -44.97 8.07
C HIS A 86 20.41 -44.47 7.34
N PRO A 87 21.59 -44.48 7.97
CA PRO A 87 22.79 -43.81 7.44
C PRO A 87 23.30 -44.39 6.12
N GLY A 88 22.98 -45.66 5.82
CA GLY A 88 23.36 -46.31 4.57
C GLY A 88 22.51 -45.96 3.35
N VAL A 89 21.30 -45.43 3.55
CA VAL A 89 20.32 -45.23 2.47
C VAL A 89 20.73 -44.12 1.50
N PRO A 90 21.20 -42.93 1.95
CA PRO A 90 21.58 -41.88 1.00
C PRO A 90 22.77 -42.28 0.11
N GLY A 91 23.75 -43.01 0.66
CA GLY A 91 24.87 -43.55 -0.10
C GLY A 91 24.42 -44.60 -1.14
N LEU A 92 23.48 -45.46 -0.77
CA LEU A 92 22.86 -46.43 -1.67
C LEU A 92 22.11 -45.76 -2.83
N ILE A 93 21.29 -44.73 -2.54
CA ILE A 93 20.61 -43.94 -3.58
C ILE A 93 21.63 -43.32 -4.54
N ALA A 94 22.67 -42.69 -4.00
CA ALA A 94 23.68 -42.04 -4.80
C ALA A 94 24.43 -43.03 -5.71
N ALA A 95 24.69 -44.25 -5.22
CA ALA A 95 25.28 -45.33 -6.02
C ALA A 95 24.32 -45.79 -7.13
N ALA A 96 23.04 -46.03 -6.82
CA ALA A 96 22.03 -46.44 -7.78
C ALA A 96 21.85 -45.40 -8.91
N LEU A 97 21.83 -44.10 -8.59
CA LEU A 97 21.69 -43.02 -9.58
C LEU A 97 22.89 -42.88 -10.53
N ARG A 98 24.05 -43.45 -10.19
CA ARG A 98 25.25 -43.47 -11.05
C ARG A 98 25.47 -44.80 -11.75
N HIS A 99 24.54 -45.75 -11.58
CA HIS A 99 24.69 -47.07 -12.16
C HIS A 99 24.56 -47.04 -13.69
N ALA A 100 25.24 -47.96 -14.38
CA ALA A 100 25.17 -48.05 -15.84
C ALA A 100 23.84 -48.65 -16.33
N ASP A 101 23.25 -49.54 -15.53
CA ASP A 101 21.94 -50.15 -15.79
C ASP A 101 20.78 -49.17 -15.49
N SER A 102 19.93 -48.94 -16.50
CA SER A 102 18.81 -47.99 -16.40
C SER A 102 17.70 -48.47 -15.46
N GLY A 103 17.56 -49.77 -15.23
CA GLY A 103 16.64 -50.35 -14.25
C GLY A 103 17.04 -50.00 -12.82
N ILE A 104 18.32 -50.12 -12.48
CA ILE A 104 18.85 -49.72 -11.17
C ILE A 104 18.71 -48.21 -10.95
N VAL A 105 19.05 -47.40 -11.96
CA VAL A 105 18.86 -45.94 -11.90
C VAL A 105 17.39 -45.59 -11.67
N ARG A 106 16.49 -46.28 -12.37
CA ARG A 106 15.03 -46.10 -12.25
C ARG A 106 14.55 -46.36 -10.82
N GLU A 107 14.97 -47.45 -10.18
CA GLU A 107 14.58 -47.74 -8.80
C GLU A 107 15.19 -46.74 -7.82
N GLY A 108 16.44 -46.29 -8.05
CA GLY A 108 17.05 -45.21 -7.28
C GLY A 108 16.24 -43.91 -7.32
N VAL A 109 15.77 -43.51 -8.51
CA VAL A 109 14.88 -42.35 -8.70
C VAL A 109 13.53 -42.56 -8.00
N CYS A 110 12.92 -43.74 -8.17
CA CYS A 110 11.65 -44.08 -7.53
C CYS A 110 11.74 -44.01 -6.02
N MET A 111 12.82 -44.52 -5.42
CA MET A 111 13.01 -44.46 -3.97
C MET A 111 13.06 -43.01 -3.48
N VAL A 112 13.76 -42.10 -4.18
CA VAL A 112 13.75 -40.67 -3.84
C VAL A 112 12.35 -40.08 -3.95
N GLY A 113 11.62 -40.36 -5.04
CA GLY A 113 10.26 -39.85 -5.24
C GLY A 113 9.30 -40.29 -4.14
N VAL A 114 9.31 -41.58 -3.79
CA VAL A 114 8.50 -42.14 -2.71
C VAL A 114 8.86 -41.52 -1.36
N LEU A 115 10.16 -41.38 -1.05
CA LEU A 115 10.58 -40.71 0.18
C LEU A 115 10.11 -39.26 0.21
N ALA A 116 10.20 -38.52 -0.89
CA ALA A 116 9.75 -37.14 -0.95
C ALA A 116 8.23 -36.99 -0.78
N GLU A 117 7.45 -37.91 -1.34
CA GLU A 117 5.98 -37.91 -1.21
C GLU A 117 5.52 -38.25 0.22
N GLN A 118 6.15 -39.25 0.84
CA GLN A 118 5.77 -39.72 2.17
C GLN A 118 6.26 -38.80 3.30
N LEU A 119 7.38 -38.12 3.09
CA LEU A 119 8.04 -37.29 4.09
C LEU A 119 7.65 -35.82 3.93
N ALA A 120 6.53 -35.45 4.56
CA ALA A 120 6.21 -34.04 4.76
C ALA A 120 7.12 -33.34 5.81
N ASP A 121 7.99 -34.09 6.51
CA ASP A 121 8.97 -33.55 7.45
C ASP A 121 10.26 -33.14 6.70
N GLU A 122 10.70 -31.91 6.92
CA GLU A 122 11.83 -31.33 6.23
C GLU A 122 13.16 -32.01 6.54
N ALA A 123 13.37 -32.50 7.77
CA ALA A 123 14.72 -32.91 8.20
C ALA A 123 15.21 -34.22 7.56
N PRO A 124 14.45 -35.34 7.57
CA PRO A 124 14.92 -36.60 6.99
C PRO A 124 15.06 -36.52 5.46
N LEU A 125 14.11 -35.87 4.79
CA LEU A 125 14.16 -35.70 3.34
C LEU A 125 15.34 -34.82 2.91
N ARG A 126 15.61 -33.75 3.68
CA ARG A 126 16.78 -32.89 3.47
C ARG A 126 18.07 -33.68 3.59
N ALA A 127 18.23 -34.54 4.60
CA ALA A 127 19.42 -35.37 4.77
C ALA A 127 19.67 -36.30 3.56
N VAL A 128 18.61 -36.93 3.04
CA VAL A 128 18.70 -37.76 1.83
C VAL A 128 19.11 -36.94 0.61
N ALA A 129 18.48 -35.78 0.39
CA ALA A 129 18.78 -34.91 -0.75
C ALA A 129 20.13 -34.18 -0.63
N GLU A 130 20.65 -33.98 0.58
CA GLU A 130 21.95 -33.37 0.88
C GLU A 130 23.12 -34.34 0.76
N ALA A 131 22.84 -35.65 0.76
CA ALA A 131 23.88 -36.65 0.63
C ALA A 131 24.66 -36.50 -0.70
N PRO A 132 26.01 -36.63 -0.66
CA PRO A 132 26.86 -36.48 -1.83
C PRO A 132 26.41 -37.38 -3.00
N GLY A 133 26.16 -36.76 -4.15
CA GLY A 133 25.84 -37.45 -5.39
C GLY A 133 24.37 -37.77 -5.62
N VAL A 134 23.47 -37.60 -4.64
CA VAL A 134 22.02 -37.81 -4.84
C VAL A 134 21.46 -36.75 -5.80
N LEU A 135 21.53 -35.47 -5.43
CA LEU A 135 21.00 -34.38 -6.26
C LEU A 135 21.71 -34.27 -7.64
N PRO A 136 23.05 -34.33 -7.75
CA PRO A 136 23.72 -34.40 -9.05
C PRO A 136 23.30 -35.60 -9.90
N GLY A 137 23.10 -36.77 -9.27
CA GLY A 137 22.58 -37.96 -9.93
C GLY A 137 21.18 -37.73 -10.50
N LEU A 138 20.25 -37.19 -9.71
CA LEU A 138 18.90 -36.86 -10.19
C LEU A 138 18.91 -35.87 -11.36
N ILE A 139 19.76 -34.84 -11.31
CA ILE A 139 19.91 -33.85 -12.39
C ILE A 139 20.45 -34.51 -13.67
N SER A 140 21.43 -35.41 -13.52
CA SER A 140 21.96 -36.19 -14.66
C SER A 140 20.87 -37.07 -15.27
N VAL A 141 20.05 -37.74 -14.44
CA VAL A 141 18.95 -38.58 -14.91
C VAL A 141 17.82 -37.75 -15.53
N LEU A 142 17.56 -36.55 -15.01
CA LEU A 142 16.62 -35.61 -15.61
C LEU A 142 17.07 -35.17 -17.02
N ALA A 143 18.38 -35.13 -17.29
CA ALA A 143 18.93 -34.84 -18.61
C ALA A 143 19.00 -36.08 -19.53
N HIS A 144 18.62 -37.28 -19.08
CA HIS A 144 18.80 -38.53 -19.81
C HIS A 144 17.90 -38.65 -21.05
N ALA A 145 18.37 -39.28 -22.13
CA ALA A 145 17.62 -39.42 -23.39
C ALA A 145 16.38 -40.34 -23.29
N ASP A 146 16.27 -41.15 -22.25
CA ASP A 146 15.10 -41.99 -21.97
C ASP A 146 14.01 -41.14 -21.28
N ASP A 147 12.94 -40.84 -22.01
CA ASP A 147 11.84 -40.00 -21.53
C ASP A 147 11.11 -40.56 -20.31
N LYS A 148 10.98 -41.89 -20.19
CA LYS A 148 10.31 -42.50 -19.02
C LYS A 148 11.14 -42.32 -17.76
N LEU A 149 12.46 -42.44 -17.90
CA LEU A 149 13.39 -42.25 -16.80
C LEU A 149 13.49 -40.77 -16.41
N ALA A 150 13.59 -39.89 -17.40
CA ALA A 150 13.61 -38.45 -17.19
C ALA A 150 12.29 -37.95 -16.55
N LEU A 151 11.14 -38.50 -16.93
CA LEU A 151 9.84 -38.21 -16.32
C LEU A 151 9.82 -38.57 -14.83
N ARG A 152 10.31 -39.76 -14.47
CA ARG A 152 10.41 -40.18 -13.05
C ARG A 152 11.35 -39.27 -12.27
N ALA A 153 12.48 -38.89 -12.87
CA ALA A 153 13.41 -37.95 -12.26
C ALA A 153 12.77 -36.57 -12.07
N ALA A 154 11.98 -36.09 -13.04
CA ALA A 154 11.23 -34.85 -12.93
C ALA A 154 10.22 -34.91 -11.78
N ALA A 155 9.47 -36.01 -11.65
CA ALA A 155 8.54 -36.19 -10.53
C ALA A 155 9.25 -36.19 -9.16
N ALA A 156 10.39 -36.89 -9.06
CA ALA A 156 11.19 -36.92 -7.83
C ALA A 156 11.76 -35.54 -7.47
N VAL A 157 12.33 -34.82 -8.45
CA VAL A 157 12.84 -33.45 -8.24
C VAL A 157 11.70 -32.49 -7.90
N ASP A 158 10.54 -32.62 -8.51
CA ASP A 158 9.36 -31.82 -8.20
C ASP A 158 8.89 -32.01 -6.75
N ALA A 159 8.89 -33.26 -6.27
CA ALA A 159 8.58 -33.58 -4.89
C ALA A 159 9.62 -32.98 -3.92
N LEU A 160 10.92 -33.07 -4.23
CA LEU A 160 11.97 -32.42 -3.44
C LEU A 160 11.81 -30.89 -3.40
N CYS A 161 11.48 -30.27 -4.53
CA CYS A 161 11.28 -28.83 -4.64
C CYS A 161 10.08 -28.31 -3.83
N GLN A 162 9.20 -29.17 -3.32
CA GLN A 162 8.16 -28.74 -2.37
C GLN A 162 8.78 -28.09 -1.11
N LEU A 163 9.99 -28.52 -0.74
CA LEU A 163 10.77 -27.89 0.30
C LEU A 163 11.62 -26.74 -0.28
N ARG A 164 11.32 -25.50 0.13
CA ARG A 164 12.02 -24.30 -0.35
C ARG A 164 13.56 -24.39 -0.30
N PRO A 165 14.20 -24.92 0.77
CA PRO A 165 15.65 -25.06 0.80
C PRO A 165 16.18 -25.99 -0.30
N LEU A 166 15.47 -27.08 -0.62
CA LEU A 166 15.87 -28.01 -1.67
C LEU A 166 15.63 -27.44 -3.06
N ALA A 167 14.55 -26.68 -3.26
CA ALA A 167 14.32 -25.94 -4.51
C ALA A 167 15.48 -24.96 -4.81
N ARG A 168 15.97 -24.24 -3.79
CA ARG A 168 17.19 -23.42 -3.95
C ARG A 168 18.37 -24.27 -4.38
N ARG A 169 18.63 -25.38 -3.69
CA ARG A 169 19.74 -26.29 -4.02
C ARG A 169 19.68 -26.84 -5.44
N VAL A 170 18.51 -27.22 -5.93
CA VAL A 170 18.31 -27.63 -7.34
C VAL A 170 18.72 -26.52 -8.31
N ALA A 171 18.43 -25.27 -7.97
CA ALA A 171 18.81 -24.11 -8.78
C ALA A 171 20.31 -23.76 -8.71
N GLU A 172 21.01 -24.11 -7.62
CA GLU A 172 22.45 -23.88 -7.48
C GLU A 172 23.29 -25.04 -8.02
N ALA A 173 22.70 -26.23 -8.14
CA ALA A 173 23.39 -27.41 -8.60
C ALA A 173 23.83 -27.25 -10.09
N PRO A 174 25.09 -27.60 -10.43
CA PRO A 174 25.58 -27.54 -11.80
C PRO A 174 24.67 -28.31 -12.76
N GLY A 175 24.23 -27.64 -13.83
CA GLY A 175 23.34 -28.24 -14.84
C GLY A 175 21.87 -28.40 -14.41
N GLY A 176 21.50 -28.11 -13.16
CA GLY A 176 20.13 -28.30 -12.65
C GLY A 176 19.07 -27.53 -13.46
N LEU A 177 19.24 -26.21 -13.57
CA LEU A 177 18.32 -25.36 -14.34
C LEU A 177 18.31 -25.69 -15.84
N ALA A 178 19.47 -26.04 -16.39
CA ALA A 178 19.60 -26.43 -17.78
C ALA A 178 18.85 -27.74 -18.08
N ALA A 179 18.95 -28.74 -17.19
CA ALA A 179 18.25 -30.01 -17.33
C ALA A 179 16.72 -29.83 -17.24
N VAL A 180 16.23 -29.05 -16.27
CA VAL A 180 14.79 -28.77 -16.14
C VAL A 180 14.27 -27.99 -17.37
N SER A 181 15.05 -27.04 -17.87
CA SER A 181 14.67 -26.23 -19.04
C SER A 181 14.74 -27.02 -20.35
N ALA A 182 15.71 -27.92 -20.49
CA ALA A 182 15.76 -28.85 -21.61
C ALA A 182 14.52 -29.74 -21.64
N ARG A 183 14.03 -30.21 -20.49
CA ARG A 183 12.78 -30.98 -20.41
C ARG A 183 11.56 -30.17 -20.84
N LEU A 184 11.48 -28.92 -20.42
CA LEU A 184 10.41 -28.03 -20.86
C LEU A 184 10.44 -27.78 -22.39
N ALA A 185 11.63 -27.74 -22.98
CA ALA A 185 11.83 -27.52 -24.42
C ALA A 185 11.67 -28.79 -25.29
N ALA A 186 11.85 -29.97 -24.72
CA ALA A 186 11.93 -31.24 -25.44
C ALA A 186 10.60 -31.74 -26.01
N VAL A 187 9.46 -31.13 -25.66
CA VAL A 187 8.13 -31.65 -26.03
C VAL A 187 7.39 -30.70 -26.98
N PRO A 188 7.60 -30.82 -28.30
CA PRO A 188 6.74 -30.14 -29.26
C PRO A 188 5.39 -30.87 -29.36
N GLY A 189 4.33 -30.25 -28.82
CA GLY A 189 2.95 -30.50 -29.26
C GLY A 189 2.12 -31.55 -28.50
N SER A 190 2.60 -32.13 -27.39
CA SER A 190 1.77 -32.97 -26.51
C SER A 190 1.74 -32.45 -25.07
N GLU A 191 0.59 -32.61 -24.39
CA GLU A 191 0.46 -32.37 -22.94
C GLU A 191 1.21 -33.47 -22.17
N ASP A 192 2.54 -33.46 -22.25
CA ASP A 192 3.36 -34.45 -21.55
C ASP A 192 3.48 -34.13 -20.06
N ALA A 193 3.41 -35.17 -19.24
CA ALA A 193 3.61 -35.11 -17.81
C ALA A 193 4.99 -34.54 -17.46
N ALA A 194 6.01 -34.77 -18.30
CA ALA A 194 7.36 -34.25 -18.07
C ALA A 194 7.41 -32.72 -18.10
N SER A 195 6.72 -32.10 -19.07
CA SER A 195 6.61 -30.64 -19.16
C SER A 195 5.84 -30.05 -17.96
N SER A 196 4.80 -30.76 -17.49
CA SER A 196 4.07 -30.37 -16.27
C SER A 196 4.99 -30.33 -15.05
N TYR A 197 5.78 -31.39 -14.83
CA TYR A 197 6.76 -31.42 -13.75
C TYR A 197 7.84 -30.35 -13.93
N ALA A 198 8.35 -30.14 -15.14
CA ALA A 198 9.36 -29.10 -15.40
C ALA A 198 8.85 -27.70 -15.03
N VAL A 199 7.62 -27.35 -15.42
CA VAL A 199 6.99 -26.07 -15.03
C VAL A 199 6.78 -25.99 -13.52
N SER A 200 6.29 -27.07 -12.89
CA SER A 200 6.10 -27.11 -11.44
C SER A 200 7.42 -26.94 -10.67
N ILE A 201 8.50 -27.61 -11.10
CA ILE A 201 9.84 -27.46 -10.54
C ILE A 201 10.30 -26.00 -10.64
N LEU A 202 10.21 -25.41 -11.83
CA LEU A 202 10.63 -24.01 -12.05
C LEU A 202 9.80 -23.04 -11.21
N SER A 203 8.49 -23.30 -11.05
CA SER A 203 7.62 -22.54 -10.17
C SER A 203 8.12 -22.56 -8.73
N LYS A 204 8.38 -23.76 -8.19
CA LYS A 204 8.83 -23.95 -6.81
C LYS A 204 10.21 -23.34 -6.56
N ILE A 205 11.12 -23.45 -7.54
CA ILE A 205 12.43 -22.77 -7.52
C ILE A 205 12.24 -21.26 -7.47
N ALA A 206 11.41 -20.71 -8.34
CA ALA A 206 11.17 -19.28 -8.41
C ALA A 206 10.51 -18.74 -7.12
N LEU A 207 9.57 -19.49 -6.52
CA LEU A 207 8.96 -19.19 -5.22
C LEU A 207 9.94 -19.29 -4.05
N ALA A 208 11.11 -19.91 -4.23
CA ALA A 208 12.14 -19.97 -3.21
C ALA A 208 12.93 -18.65 -3.05
N GLY A 209 12.82 -17.71 -4.00
CA GLY A 209 13.33 -16.34 -3.86
C GLY A 209 13.75 -15.66 -5.17
N ALA A 210 13.92 -14.34 -5.13
CA ALA A 210 14.28 -13.52 -6.29
C ALA A 210 15.65 -13.88 -6.92
N ASP A 211 16.63 -14.33 -6.12
CA ASP A 211 17.90 -14.85 -6.64
C ASP A 211 17.72 -16.07 -7.53
N CYS A 212 16.81 -16.97 -7.16
CA CYS A 212 16.50 -18.16 -7.96
C CYS A 212 15.86 -17.77 -9.29
N VAL A 213 14.96 -16.77 -9.30
CA VAL A 213 14.38 -16.22 -10.54
C VAL A 213 15.47 -15.68 -11.47
N ARG A 214 16.39 -14.86 -10.93
CA ARG A 214 17.51 -14.32 -11.73
C ARG A 214 18.35 -15.45 -12.34
N ARG A 215 18.62 -16.51 -11.58
CA ARG A 215 19.35 -17.69 -12.07
C ARG A 215 18.57 -18.45 -13.14
N ILE A 216 17.26 -18.64 -12.99
CA ILE A 216 16.41 -19.25 -14.03
C ILE A 216 16.54 -18.45 -15.33
N LEU A 217 16.35 -17.13 -15.27
CA LEU A 217 16.40 -16.28 -16.47
C LEU A 217 17.79 -16.25 -17.11
N ALA A 218 18.86 -16.31 -16.32
CA ALA A 218 20.23 -16.38 -16.81
C ALA A 218 20.58 -17.74 -17.44
N ALA A 219 20.13 -18.85 -16.83
CA ALA A 219 20.45 -20.20 -17.29
C ALA A 219 19.55 -20.69 -18.42
N ALA A 220 18.35 -20.11 -18.56
CA ALA A 220 17.32 -20.55 -19.49
C ALA A 220 16.67 -19.34 -20.19
N PRO A 221 17.30 -18.76 -21.22
CA PRO A 221 16.76 -17.60 -21.93
C PRO A 221 15.39 -17.88 -22.59
N ASN A 222 15.12 -19.15 -22.92
CA ASN A 222 13.85 -19.60 -23.49
C ASN A 222 12.79 -19.94 -22.43
N PHE A 223 13.06 -19.74 -21.14
CA PHE A 223 12.13 -20.06 -20.07
C PHE A 223 10.77 -19.36 -20.24
N LEU A 224 10.78 -18.03 -20.45
CA LEU A 224 9.53 -17.27 -20.59
C LEU A 224 8.72 -17.68 -21.83
N PRO A 225 9.31 -17.79 -23.05
CA PRO A 225 8.61 -18.37 -24.19
C PRO A 225 8.06 -19.77 -23.93
N ALA A 226 8.82 -20.63 -23.25
CA ALA A 226 8.42 -22.02 -23.01
C ALA A 226 7.27 -22.13 -21.99
N VAL A 227 7.27 -21.32 -20.93
CA VAL A 227 6.13 -21.20 -20.01
C VAL A 227 4.90 -20.67 -20.74
N ALA A 228 5.05 -19.63 -21.57
CA ALA A 228 3.97 -19.09 -22.39
C ALA A 228 3.37 -20.14 -23.33
N HIS A 229 4.25 -20.90 -24.01
CA HIS A 229 3.85 -21.99 -24.88
C HIS A 229 3.14 -23.11 -24.09
N TYR A 230 3.66 -23.50 -22.93
CA TYR A 230 3.02 -24.50 -22.09
C TYR A 230 1.63 -24.06 -21.61
N MET A 231 1.47 -22.80 -21.17
CA MET A 231 0.16 -22.22 -20.84
C MET A 231 -0.81 -22.26 -22.03
N SER A 232 -0.29 -22.22 -23.26
CA SER A 232 -1.10 -22.29 -24.48
C SER A 232 -1.57 -23.71 -24.81
N LEU A 233 -0.74 -24.72 -24.51
CA LEU A 233 -1.02 -26.12 -24.81
C LEU A 233 -1.89 -26.80 -23.76
N THR A 234 -1.66 -26.52 -22.47
CA THR A 234 -2.34 -27.25 -21.40
C THR A 234 -3.80 -26.82 -21.22
N SER A 235 -4.68 -27.81 -21.24
CA SER A 235 -6.09 -27.73 -20.84
C SER A 235 -6.29 -28.08 -19.36
N ARG A 236 -5.30 -28.75 -18.74
CA ARG A 236 -5.33 -29.15 -17.33
C ARG A 236 -5.23 -27.94 -16.39
N PRO A 237 -6.24 -27.69 -15.54
CA PRO A 237 -6.23 -26.53 -14.65
C PRO A 237 -5.05 -26.46 -13.68
N GLU A 238 -4.60 -27.60 -13.15
CA GLU A 238 -3.46 -27.71 -12.21
C GLU A 238 -2.12 -27.29 -12.86
N ALA A 239 -1.93 -27.70 -14.11
CA ALA A 239 -0.79 -27.34 -14.92
C ALA A 239 -0.80 -25.84 -15.26
N VAL A 240 -1.96 -25.28 -15.59
CA VAL A 240 -2.12 -23.83 -15.76
C VAL A 240 -1.78 -23.10 -14.46
N ALA A 241 -2.25 -23.59 -13.31
CA ALA A 241 -1.94 -22.97 -12.01
C ALA A 241 -0.45 -22.98 -11.69
N SER A 242 0.25 -24.07 -12.00
CA SER A 242 1.71 -24.16 -11.83
C SER A 242 2.45 -23.20 -12.77
N ALA A 243 1.98 -23.06 -14.00
CA ALA A 243 2.55 -22.11 -14.96
C ALA A 243 2.30 -20.64 -14.56
N VAL A 244 1.09 -20.32 -14.10
CA VAL A 244 0.73 -19.00 -13.54
C VAL A 244 1.57 -18.68 -12.31
N SER A 245 1.77 -19.66 -11.42
CA SER A 245 2.63 -19.51 -10.24
C SER A 245 4.09 -19.21 -10.62
N SER A 246 4.59 -19.84 -11.69
CA SER A 246 5.90 -19.54 -12.27
C SER A 246 5.98 -18.10 -12.80
N ALA A 247 4.95 -17.65 -13.53
CA ALA A 247 4.85 -16.29 -14.03
C ALA A 247 4.80 -15.25 -12.89
N VAL A 248 4.07 -15.52 -11.81
CA VAL A 248 4.07 -14.67 -10.60
C VAL A 248 5.43 -14.61 -9.95
N ALA A 249 6.12 -15.74 -9.84
CA ALA A 249 7.42 -15.75 -9.22
C ALA A 249 8.44 -14.92 -10.03
N VAL A 250 8.33 -14.90 -11.37
CA VAL A 250 9.07 -13.94 -12.21
C VAL A 250 8.72 -12.51 -11.85
N CYS A 251 7.43 -12.18 -11.72
CA CYS A 251 6.98 -10.84 -11.33
C CYS A 251 7.43 -10.44 -9.91
N ALA A 252 7.44 -11.39 -8.99
CA ALA A 252 7.85 -11.20 -7.60
C ALA A 252 9.34 -10.89 -7.43
N SER A 253 10.17 -11.10 -8.47
CA SER A 253 11.56 -10.61 -8.46
C SER A 253 11.67 -9.08 -8.45
N GLN A 254 10.57 -8.37 -8.75
CA GLN A 254 10.48 -6.91 -8.87
C GLN A 254 11.47 -6.31 -9.89
N ASP A 255 12.09 -7.14 -10.73
CA ASP A 255 12.87 -6.64 -11.86
C ASP A 255 11.92 -6.24 -12.99
N ALA A 256 11.78 -4.93 -13.19
CA ALA A 256 10.94 -4.36 -14.23
C ALA A 256 11.33 -4.85 -15.64
N GLY A 257 12.60 -5.20 -15.86
CA GLY A 257 13.07 -5.80 -17.12
C GLY A 257 12.43 -7.16 -17.39
N SER A 258 12.48 -8.05 -16.41
CA SER A 258 11.89 -9.39 -16.45
C SER A 258 10.37 -9.35 -16.61
N VAL A 259 9.68 -8.46 -15.90
CA VAL A 259 8.22 -8.30 -16.05
C VAL A 259 7.84 -7.84 -17.45
N ARG A 260 8.58 -6.87 -18.02
CA ARG A 260 8.37 -6.42 -19.40
C ARG A 260 8.65 -7.53 -20.42
N ALA A 261 9.68 -8.34 -20.20
CA ALA A 261 10.01 -9.47 -21.06
C ALA A 261 8.93 -10.57 -21.03
N LEU A 262 8.37 -10.86 -19.85
CA LEU A 262 7.23 -11.77 -19.70
C LEU A 262 5.98 -11.21 -20.40
N ALA A 263 5.66 -9.93 -20.18
CA ALA A 263 4.52 -9.27 -20.82
C ALA A 263 4.67 -9.15 -22.34
N ALA A 264 5.89 -9.25 -22.87
CA ALA A 264 6.17 -9.24 -24.29
C ALA A 264 5.94 -10.60 -24.97
N GLN A 265 5.84 -11.69 -24.21
CA GLN A 265 5.63 -13.01 -24.78
C GLN A 265 4.19 -13.15 -25.33
N PRO A 266 4.03 -13.56 -26.60
CA PRO A 266 2.70 -13.77 -27.20
C PRO A 266 1.86 -14.75 -26.40
N GLY A 267 0.58 -14.40 -26.16
CA GLY A 267 -0.40 -15.29 -25.52
C GLY A 267 -0.34 -15.37 -23.99
N VAL A 268 0.70 -14.85 -23.33
CA VAL A 268 0.78 -14.83 -21.85
C VAL A 268 -0.39 -14.05 -21.24
N LEU A 269 -0.67 -12.86 -21.77
CA LEU A 269 -1.73 -11.98 -21.27
C LEU A 269 -3.13 -12.62 -21.35
N PRO A 270 -3.59 -13.13 -22.52
CA PRO A 270 -4.83 -13.90 -22.60
C PRO A 270 -4.90 -15.09 -21.66
N ARG A 271 -3.79 -15.78 -21.42
CA ARG A 271 -3.76 -16.96 -20.56
C ARG A 271 -3.81 -16.61 -19.08
N LEU A 272 -3.17 -15.52 -18.65
CA LEU A 272 -3.35 -14.98 -17.29
C LEU A 272 -4.82 -14.60 -17.04
N VAL A 273 -5.48 -13.99 -18.03
CA VAL A 273 -6.92 -13.68 -17.93
C VAL A 273 -7.77 -14.95 -17.96
N GLY A 274 -7.43 -15.92 -18.82
CA GLY A 274 -8.11 -17.21 -18.90
C GLY A 274 -7.98 -18.03 -17.61
N ALA A 275 -6.86 -17.91 -16.90
CA ALA A 275 -6.65 -18.56 -15.61
C ALA A 275 -7.69 -18.11 -14.56
N LEU A 276 -8.14 -16.86 -14.60
CA LEU A 276 -9.21 -16.35 -13.72
C LEU A 276 -10.58 -17.00 -14.02
N ALA A 277 -10.73 -17.65 -15.17
CA ALA A 277 -11.95 -18.35 -15.56
C ALA A 277 -11.95 -19.84 -15.17
N LEU A 278 -10.78 -20.40 -14.83
CA LEU A 278 -10.67 -21.80 -14.50
C LEU A 278 -11.36 -22.10 -13.17
N ARG A 279 -11.89 -23.32 -13.07
CA ARG A 279 -12.51 -23.86 -11.87
C ARG A 279 -11.75 -25.08 -11.43
N LEU A 280 -11.05 -24.94 -10.30
CA LEU A 280 -10.36 -26.03 -9.62
C LEU A 280 -11.31 -26.72 -8.64
N PRO A 281 -11.22 -28.06 -8.51
CA PRO A 281 -12.04 -28.80 -7.54
C PRO A 281 -11.65 -28.48 -6.09
N ASP A 282 -10.39 -28.14 -5.85
CA ASP A 282 -9.89 -27.71 -4.55
C ASP A 282 -9.99 -26.18 -4.39
N ALA A 283 -10.69 -25.74 -3.35
CA ALA A 283 -10.94 -24.32 -3.12
C ALA A 283 -9.67 -23.55 -2.75
N ARG A 284 -8.70 -24.19 -2.07
CA ARG A 284 -7.42 -23.54 -1.75
C ARG A 284 -6.59 -23.33 -3.00
N ALA A 285 -6.57 -24.31 -3.90
CA ALA A 285 -5.94 -24.19 -5.20
C ALA A 285 -6.62 -23.12 -6.06
N GLN A 286 -7.95 -23.00 -6.01
CA GLN A 286 -8.70 -21.91 -6.68
C GLN A 286 -8.29 -20.52 -6.15
N ASP A 287 -8.29 -20.30 -4.83
CA ASP A 287 -7.89 -19.00 -4.24
C ASP A 287 -6.43 -18.66 -4.58
N GLN A 288 -5.53 -19.66 -4.54
CA GLN A 288 -4.13 -19.46 -4.94
C GLN A 288 -4.00 -19.09 -6.42
N LEU A 289 -4.73 -19.77 -7.31
CA LEU A 289 -4.74 -19.46 -8.74
C LEU A 289 -5.22 -18.03 -8.99
N GLU A 290 -6.33 -17.63 -8.39
CA GLU A 290 -6.90 -16.28 -8.56
C GLU A 290 -5.96 -15.21 -7.99
N LYS A 291 -5.38 -15.44 -6.81
CA LYS A 291 -4.39 -14.55 -6.20
C LYS A 291 -3.16 -14.39 -7.08
N PHE A 292 -2.64 -15.49 -7.62
CA PHE A 292 -1.45 -15.47 -8.46
C PHE A 292 -1.73 -14.82 -9.81
N ALA A 293 -2.80 -15.20 -10.50
CA ALA A 293 -3.15 -14.60 -11.78
C ALA A 293 -3.39 -13.08 -11.66
N THR A 294 -4.11 -12.64 -10.61
CA THR A 294 -4.33 -11.20 -10.37
C THR A 294 -3.04 -10.46 -10.00
N GLN A 295 -2.15 -11.06 -9.20
CA GLN A 295 -0.84 -10.49 -8.88
C GLN A 295 0.02 -10.32 -10.14
N ALA A 296 0.12 -11.35 -10.99
CA ALA A 296 0.89 -11.27 -12.23
C ALA A 296 0.36 -10.17 -13.15
N LEU A 297 -0.97 -10.09 -13.33
CA LEU A 297 -1.60 -9.03 -14.12
C LEU A 297 -1.31 -7.65 -13.52
N HIS A 298 -1.39 -7.52 -12.20
CA HIS A 298 -1.11 -6.26 -11.51
C HIS A 298 0.33 -5.80 -11.77
N ASP A 299 1.29 -6.69 -11.60
CA ASP A 299 2.71 -6.38 -11.79
C ASP A 299 3.01 -6.04 -13.24
N VAL A 300 2.44 -6.79 -14.20
CA VAL A 300 2.55 -6.45 -15.63
C VAL A 300 2.03 -5.05 -15.91
N LEU A 301 0.83 -4.70 -15.41
CA LEU A 301 0.25 -3.37 -15.63
C LEU A 301 1.02 -2.27 -14.89
N THR A 302 1.72 -2.61 -13.80
CA THR A 302 2.60 -1.67 -13.07
C THR A 302 3.86 -1.35 -13.87
N TYR A 303 4.57 -2.38 -14.34
CA TYR A 303 5.90 -2.23 -14.93
C TYR A 303 5.89 -2.10 -16.47
N ALA A 304 4.74 -2.36 -17.10
CA ALA A 304 4.51 -2.24 -18.54
C ALA A 304 3.12 -1.64 -18.83
N PRO A 305 2.80 -0.40 -18.39
CA PRO A 305 1.47 0.20 -18.53
C PRO A 305 0.98 0.27 -19.98
N GLN A 306 1.89 0.40 -20.96
CA GLN A 306 1.57 0.35 -22.39
C GLN A 306 0.91 -0.97 -22.83
N ARG A 307 1.06 -2.06 -22.05
CA ARG A 307 0.42 -3.36 -22.32
C ARG A 307 -1.04 -3.40 -21.90
N ALA A 308 -1.57 -2.40 -21.21
CA ALA A 308 -2.99 -2.37 -20.83
C ALA A 308 -3.93 -2.42 -22.05
N GLN A 309 -3.62 -1.65 -23.10
CA GLN A 309 -4.40 -1.65 -24.35
C GLN A 309 -4.31 -3.00 -25.07
N GLN A 310 -3.11 -3.57 -25.14
CA GLN A 310 -2.89 -4.89 -25.72
C GLN A 310 -3.62 -5.99 -24.94
N LEU A 311 -3.53 -5.99 -23.60
CA LEU A 311 -4.23 -6.92 -22.73
C LEU A 311 -5.74 -6.91 -23.02
N ALA A 312 -6.34 -5.71 -23.11
CA ALA A 312 -7.75 -5.58 -23.40
C ALA A 312 -8.12 -5.99 -24.83
N ALA A 313 -7.20 -5.87 -25.81
CA ALA A 313 -7.41 -6.32 -27.18
C ALA A 313 -7.31 -7.84 -27.32
N GLU A 314 -6.28 -8.44 -26.73
CA GLU A 314 -6.01 -9.88 -26.82
C GLU A 314 -6.89 -10.72 -25.89
N ALA A 315 -7.36 -10.12 -24.78
CA ALA A 315 -8.22 -10.77 -23.81
C ALA A 315 -9.51 -9.95 -23.59
N PRO A 316 -10.46 -9.97 -24.55
CA PRO A 316 -11.71 -9.22 -24.43
C PRO A 316 -12.46 -9.38 -23.10
N PRO A 317 -12.54 -10.57 -22.46
CA PRO A 317 -13.29 -10.75 -21.21
C PRO A 317 -12.52 -10.29 -19.96
N VAL A 318 -11.39 -9.60 -20.07
CA VAL A 318 -10.55 -9.23 -18.91
C VAL A 318 -11.34 -8.47 -17.84
N PHE A 319 -12.25 -7.58 -18.24
CA PHE A 319 -13.05 -6.79 -17.31
C PHE A 319 -14.06 -7.67 -16.57
N GLU A 320 -14.77 -8.55 -17.27
CA GLU A 320 -15.73 -9.50 -16.69
C GLU A 320 -15.05 -10.48 -15.75
N ARG A 321 -13.83 -10.93 -16.07
CA ARG A 321 -13.06 -11.85 -15.22
C ARG A 321 -12.58 -11.17 -13.94
N LEU A 322 -12.01 -9.98 -14.04
CA LEU A 322 -11.60 -9.22 -12.86
C LEU A 322 -12.81 -8.83 -12.00
N ALA A 323 -13.92 -8.45 -12.62
CA ALA A 323 -15.20 -8.19 -11.94
C ALA A 323 -15.76 -9.43 -11.24
N ALA A 324 -15.61 -10.62 -11.85
CA ALA A 324 -16.02 -11.89 -11.26
C ALA A 324 -15.17 -12.24 -10.02
N VAL A 325 -13.85 -12.04 -10.06
CA VAL A 325 -12.97 -12.21 -8.89
C VAL A 325 -13.40 -11.27 -7.77
N LEU A 326 -13.55 -9.97 -8.07
CA LEU A 326 -14.11 -9.01 -7.12
C LEU A 326 -15.54 -9.33 -6.69
N SER A 327 -16.25 -10.21 -7.40
CA SER A 327 -17.60 -10.67 -7.06
C SER A 327 -17.67 -11.86 -6.15
N LEU A 328 -16.66 -12.71 -6.19
CA LEU A 328 -16.49 -13.83 -5.27
C LEU A 328 -15.96 -13.40 -3.91
N ALA A 329 -15.35 -12.21 -3.85
CA ALA A 329 -14.95 -11.48 -2.65
C ALA A 329 -16.15 -11.30 -1.70
N ARG A 330 -16.33 -12.25 -0.77
CA ARG A 330 -17.27 -12.07 0.34
C ARG A 330 -16.57 -11.15 1.33
N GLY A 331 -17.14 -9.97 1.54
CA GLY A 331 -16.58 -9.00 2.49
C GLY A 331 -16.37 -9.68 3.84
N SER A 332 -15.11 -9.77 4.25
CA SER A 332 -14.61 -10.38 5.50
C SER A 332 -15.07 -9.66 6.78
N GLY A 333 -16.16 -8.88 6.69
CA GLY A 333 -16.66 -7.98 7.72
C GLY A 333 -18.02 -8.38 8.29
N GLY A 334 -18.56 -9.54 7.95
CA GLY A 334 -19.70 -10.10 8.69
C GLY A 334 -19.21 -10.63 10.04
N PRO A 335 -19.81 -10.25 11.19
CA PRO A 335 -19.56 -11.01 12.41
C PRO A 335 -19.90 -12.46 12.12
N ALA A 336 -19.01 -13.39 12.45
CA ALA A 336 -19.28 -14.82 12.32
C ALA A 336 -20.49 -15.17 13.20
N SER A 337 -21.69 -15.07 12.64
CA SER A 337 -22.91 -15.55 13.27
C SER A 337 -22.80 -17.06 13.31
N ALA A 338 -22.30 -17.57 14.43
CA ALA A 338 -22.64 -18.91 14.86
C ALA A 338 -24.17 -19.03 14.89
N GLU A 339 -24.69 -20.19 14.51
CA GLU A 339 -26.11 -20.55 14.52
C GLU A 339 -26.92 -20.12 13.28
N VAL A 340 -27.15 -21.08 12.38
CA VAL A 340 -28.47 -21.73 12.15
C VAL A 340 -28.23 -22.83 11.09
N GLY A 341 -28.56 -24.08 11.44
CA GLY A 341 -28.25 -25.28 10.66
C GLY A 341 -29.07 -25.43 9.38
N GLY A 342 -28.51 -24.98 8.26
CA GLY A 342 -28.91 -25.37 6.90
C GLY A 342 -27.75 -26.06 6.17
N PRO A 343 -28.02 -26.92 5.17
CA PRO A 343 -26.99 -27.66 4.46
C PRO A 343 -25.96 -26.71 3.82
N ALA A 344 -24.71 -26.91 4.23
CA ALA A 344 -23.53 -26.08 4.01
C ALA A 344 -23.33 -25.64 2.55
N SER A 345 -23.70 -24.40 2.23
CA SER A 345 -22.97 -23.64 1.22
C SER A 345 -21.71 -23.11 1.90
N VAL A 346 -20.61 -23.86 1.80
CA VAL A 346 -19.30 -23.43 2.30
C VAL A 346 -18.93 -22.15 1.56
N GLY A 347 -19.14 -21.01 2.21
CA GLY A 347 -18.80 -19.71 1.69
C GLY A 347 -17.28 -19.57 1.66
N PHE A 348 -16.70 -19.46 0.48
CA PHE A 348 -15.27 -19.21 0.31
C PHE A 348 -14.97 -17.73 0.56
N GLU A 349 -14.02 -17.44 1.45
CA GLU A 349 -13.41 -16.12 1.59
C GLU A 349 -12.20 -16.06 0.66
N LEU A 350 -12.20 -15.11 -0.28
CA LEU A 350 -11.01 -14.81 -1.05
C LEU A 350 -9.97 -14.16 -0.15
N SER A 351 -8.69 -14.43 -0.45
CA SER A 351 -7.63 -13.66 0.19
C SER A 351 -7.75 -12.18 -0.19
N ALA A 352 -7.66 -11.27 0.79
CA ALA A 352 -7.68 -9.82 0.56
C ALA A 352 -6.66 -9.34 -0.49
N GLY A 353 -5.59 -10.13 -0.72
CA GLY A 353 -4.61 -9.89 -1.78
C GLY A 353 -5.16 -10.05 -3.20
N ALA A 354 -5.98 -11.07 -3.47
CA ALA A 354 -6.58 -11.27 -4.80
C ALA A 354 -7.54 -10.12 -5.14
N GLU A 355 -8.34 -9.69 -4.16
CA GLU A 355 -9.26 -8.56 -4.30
C GLU A 355 -8.51 -7.24 -4.58
N PHE A 356 -7.49 -6.95 -3.77
CA PHE A 356 -6.63 -5.78 -3.94
C PHE A 356 -5.99 -5.74 -5.34
N ASN A 357 -5.41 -6.86 -5.77
CA ASN A 357 -4.77 -6.95 -7.08
C ASN A 357 -5.78 -6.79 -8.20
N ALA A 358 -6.96 -7.42 -8.10
CA ALA A 358 -8.01 -7.30 -9.10
C ALA A 358 -8.50 -5.86 -9.27
N ILE A 359 -8.72 -5.12 -8.16
CA ILE A 359 -9.15 -3.72 -8.25
C ILE A 359 -8.04 -2.81 -8.80
N CYS A 360 -6.78 -3.05 -8.45
CA CYS A 360 -5.66 -2.32 -9.00
C CYS A 360 -5.49 -2.58 -10.51
N CYS A 361 -5.67 -3.84 -10.96
CA CYS A 361 -5.68 -4.18 -12.39
C CYS A 361 -6.78 -3.43 -13.14
N LEU A 362 -8.01 -3.44 -12.61
CA LEU A 362 -9.12 -2.70 -13.20
C LEU A 362 -8.81 -1.20 -13.27
N GLY A 363 -8.36 -0.60 -12.18
CA GLY A 363 -7.99 0.82 -12.14
C GLY A 363 -6.97 1.19 -13.22
N LYS A 364 -5.90 0.40 -13.38
CA LYS A 364 -4.87 0.63 -14.39
C LYS A 364 -5.38 0.46 -15.82
N LEU A 365 -6.24 -0.53 -16.07
CA LEU A 365 -6.89 -0.71 -17.37
C LEU A 365 -7.78 0.49 -17.73
N ILE A 366 -8.52 1.00 -16.74
CA ILE A 366 -9.40 2.17 -16.91
C ILE A 366 -8.58 3.44 -17.17
N GLU A 367 -7.48 3.64 -16.43
CA GLU A 367 -6.61 4.81 -16.57
C GLU A 367 -5.89 4.84 -17.94
N ALA A 368 -5.57 3.66 -18.50
CA ALA A 368 -4.80 3.55 -19.73
C ALA A 368 -5.48 4.10 -20.99
N SER A 369 -6.83 4.09 -21.07
CA SER A 369 -7.54 4.79 -22.16
C SER A 369 -9.04 5.00 -21.87
N PRO A 370 -9.66 6.08 -22.41
CA PRO A 370 -11.11 6.29 -22.34
C PRO A 370 -11.95 5.14 -22.94
N GLU A 371 -11.47 4.49 -24.00
CA GLU A 371 -12.13 3.34 -24.62
C GLU A 371 -12.17 2.15 -23.66
N LEU A 372 -11.08 1.90 -22.92
CA LEU A 372 -11.03 0.83 -21.92
C LEU A 372 -11.92 1.12 -20.72
N ALA A 373 -11.96 2.37 -20.25
CA ALA A 373 -12.90 2.80 -19.24
C ALA A 373 -14.36 2.57 -19.67
N ARG A 374 -14.73 2.91 -20.91
CA ARG A 374 -16.06 2.61 -21.46
C ARG A 374 -16.36 1.12 -21.52
N ARG A 375 -15.38 0.30 -21.93
CA ARG A 375 -15.51 -1.17 -21.92
C ARG A 375 -15.70 -1.72 -20.51
N ALA A 376 -14.97 -1.19 -19.52
CA ALA A 376 -15.13 -1.57 -18.13
C ALA A 376 -16.55 -1.25 -17.61
N CYS A 377 -17.13 -0.11 -17.99
CA CYS A 377 -18.53 0.21 -17.67
C CYS A 377 -19.53 -0.78 -18.29
N GLY A 378 -19.29 -1.23 -19.52
CA GLY A 378 -20.13 -2.22 -20.20
C GLY A 378 -19.95 -3.66 -19.73
N ALA A 379 -18.85 -3.95 -19.03
CA ALA A 379 -18.54 -5.30 -18.57
C ALA A 379 -19.47 -5.74 -17.43
N ARG A 380 -20.11 -6.89 -17.62
CA ARG A 380 -21.12 -7.41 -16.68
C ARG A 380 -20.53 -7.56 -15.28
N GLY A 381 -21.13 -6.87 -14.32
CA GLY A 381 -20.78 -6.97 -12.90
C GLY A 381 -19.59 -6.11 -12.46
N ALA A 382 -18.92 -5.38 -13.37
CA ALA A 382 -17.77 -4.53 -13.02
C ALA A 382 -18.18 -3.37 -12.10
N VAL A 383 -19.26 -2.64 -12.44
CA VAL A 383 -19.74 -1.51 -11.62
C VAL A 383 -20.14 -1.97 -10.21
N PRO A 384 -21.02 -2.99 -10.02
CA PRO A 384 -21.35 -3.47 -8.68
C PRO A 384 -20.13 -3.97 -7.91
N ALA A 385 -19.17 -4.61 -8.58
CA ALA A 385 -17.94 -5.10 -7.96
C ALA A 385 -17.07 -3.96 -7.42
N ILE A 386 -16.86 -2.89 -8.20
CA ILE A 386 -16.12 -1.70 -7.77
C ILE A 386 -16.86 -0.98 -6.63
N VAL A 387 -18.19 -0.83 -6.72
CA VAL A 387 -19.01 -0.22 -5.66
C VAL A 387 -18.93 -1.02 -4.36
N ARG A 388 -18.87 -2.35 -4.42
CA ARG A 388 -18.62 -3.17 -3.23
C ARG A 388 -17.20 -2.96 -2.70
N ALA A 389 -16.18 -2.95 -3.55
CA ALA A 389 -14.79 -2.71 -3.15
C ALA A 389 -14.63 -1.35 -2.44
N LEU A 390 -15.38 -0.32 -2.86
CA LEU A 390 -15.45 0.98 -2.18
C LEU A 390 -16.00 0.90 -0.74
N ARG A 391 -16.89 -0.04 -0.46
CA ARG A 391 -17.48 -0.24 0.88
C ARG A 391 -16.56 -1.05 1.80
N HIS A 392 -15.43 -1.52 1.29
CA HIS A 392 -14.47 -2.29 2.06
C HIS A 392 -13.80 -1.39 3.11
N ARG A 393 -13.62 -1.90 4.34
CA ARG A 393 -12.99 -1.14 5.44
C ARG A 393 -11.48 -1.01 5.29
N VAL A 394 -10.87 -1.87 4.48
CA VAL A 394 -9.42 -1.85 4.23
C VAL A 394 -9.08 -0.77 3.21
N ALA A 395 -8.30 0.20 3.68
CA ALA A 395 -7.71 1.31 2.93
C ALA A 395 -7.21 0.93 1.54
N ASP A 396 -6.45 -0.16 1.48
CA ASP A 396 -5.72 -0.60 0.30
C ASP A 396 -6.68 -1.04 -0.82
N VAL A 397 -7.89 -1.49 -0.49
CA VAL A 397 -8.90 -1.87 -1.49
C VAL A 397 -9.75 -0.66 -1.88
N ALA A 398 -10.18 0.12 -0.90
CA ALA A 398 -11.08 1.26 -1.12
C ALA A 398 -10.43 2.41 -1.90
N GLY A 399 -9.12 2.65 -1.71
CA GLY A 399 -8.36 3.68 -2.41
C GLY A 399 -8.32 3.47 -3.94
N PRO A 400 -7.79 2.34 -4.43
CA PRO A 400 -7.81 1.99 -5.84
C PRO A 400 -9.22 1.94 -6.43
N ALA A 401 -10.21 1.45 -5.66
CA ALA A 401 -11.60 1.45 -6.10
C ALA A 401 -12.11 2.88 -6.34
N ALA A 402 -11.83 3.82 -5.43
CA ALA A 402 -12.20 5.22 -5.60
C ALA A 402 -11.48 5.89 -6.78
N GLY A 403 -10.22 5.54 -7.00
CA GLY A 403 -9.47 5.99 -8.18
C GLY A 403 -10.12 5.53 -9.49
N ALA A 404 -10.44 4.23 -9.56
CA ALA A 404 -11.15 3.65 -10.70
C ALA A 404 -12.51 4.33 -10.94
N VAL A 405 -13.30 4.59 -9.89
CA VAL A 405 -14.57 5.33 -10.02
C VAL A 405 -14.35 6.75 -10.55
N GLY A 406 -13.33 7.46 -10.07
CA GLY A 406 -13.03 8.81 -10.55
C GLY A 406 -12.62 8.86 -12.03
N GLU A 407 -11.85 7.89 -12.49
CA GLU A 407 -11.48 7.78 -13.91
C GLU A 407 -12.67 7.39 -14.79
N LEU A 408 -13.50 6.45 -14.35
CA LEU A 408 -14.73 6.10 -15.05
C LEU A 408 -15.68 7.29 -15.15
N ALA A 409 -15.88 8.00 -14.04
CA ALA A 409 -16.66 9.24 -13.99
C ALA A 409 -16.14 10.31 -14.95
N ARG A 410 -14.82 10.44 -15.09
CA ARG A 410 -14.18 11.39 -16.00
C ARG A 410 -14.46 11.07 -17.46
N VAL A 411 -14.43 9.77 -17.82
CA VAL A 411 -14.65 9.31 -19.19
C VAL A 411 -16.13 9.36 -19.60
N VAL A 412 -17.04 9.13 -18.65
CA VAL A 412 -18.49 9.04 -18.91
C VAL A 412 -19.17 10.42 -18.97
N ARG A 413 -18.43 11.55 -18.84
CA ARG A 413 -18.98 12.94 -18.91
C ARG A 413 -19.69 13.34 -20.22
N GLY A 414 -19.93 12.41 -21.15
CA GLY A 414 -20.75 12.63 -22.34
C GLY A 414 -21.35 11.32 -22.88
N GLY A 415 -21.53 10.32 -22.02
CA GLY A 415 -22.04 8.99 -22.38
C GLY A 415 -23.53 8.80 -22.01
N ASP A 416 -24.07 7.67 -22.43
CA ASP A 416 -25.47 7.29 -22.20
C ASP A 416 -25.79 7.18 -20.70
N GLY A 417 -26.89 7.82 -20.26
CA GLY A 417 -27.17 8.07 -18.84
C GLY A 417 -27.44 6.81 -17.98
N ALA A 418 -27.62 5.64 -18.61
CA ALA A 418 -27.96 4.40 -17.93
C ALA A 418 -26.90 3.94 -16.91
N TRP A 419 -25.62 4.15 -17.19
CA TRP A 419 -24.55 3.73 -16.26
C TRP A 419 -24.48 4.63 -15.01
N LEU A 420 -24.86 5.90 -15.14
CA LEU A 420 -24.81 6.88 -14.05
C LEU A 420 -25.71 6.47 -12.88
N GLU A 421 -26.80 5.76 -13.17
CA GLU A 421 -27.72 5.21 -12.17
C GLU A 421 -27.04 4.18 -11.27
N GLU A 422 -26.30 3.23 -11.86
CA GLU A 422 -25.56 2.21 -11.11
C GLU A 422 -24.42 2.85 -10.30
N TRP A 423 -23.75 3.85 -10.88
CA TRP A 423 -22.68 4.59 -10.20
C TRP A 423 -23.16 5.46 -9.05
N ALA A 424 -24.42 5.92 -9.06
CA ALA A 424 -24.99 6.66 -7.93
C ALA A 424 -24.96 5.83 -6.62
N ALA A 425 -24.97 4.50 -6.70
CA ALA A 425 -24.81 3.62 -5.54
C ALA A 425 -23.41 3.68 -4.87
N ALA A 426 -22.41 4.25 -5.55
CA ALA A 426 -21.08 4.53 -5.04
C ALA A 426 -21.03 5.76 -4.12
N LEU A 427 -21.97 6.71 -4.28
CA LEU A 427 -21.92 8.02 -3.63
C LEU A 427 -21.81 7.96 -2.11
N PRO A 428 -22.64 7.17 -1.39
CA PRO A 428 -22.52 7.09 0.07
C PRO A 428 -21.16 6.56 0.54
N ALA A 429 -20.57 5.62 -0.20
CA ALA A 429 -19.26 5.06 0.11
C ALA A 429 -18.15 6.09 -0.11
N LEU A 430 -18.18 6.82 -1.23
CA LEU A 430 -17.23 7.90 -1.51
C LEU A 430 -17.30 9.01 -0.46
N VAL A 431 -18.51 9.41 -0.05
CA VAL A 431 -18.75 10.40 1.01
C VAL A 431 -18.12 9.94 2.34
N ALA A 432 -18.24 8.66 2.68
CA ALA A 432 -17.63 8.10 3.90
C ALA A 432 -16.09 8.05 3.84
N LEU A 433 -15.50 7.93 2.64
CA LEU A 433 -14.05 7.77 2.46
C LEU A 433 -13.25 9.08 2.44
N VAL A 434 -13.90 10.24 2.35
CA VAL A 434 -13.21 11.55 2.24
C VAL A 434 -12.24 11.81 3.40
N ASP A 435 -12.58 11.33 4.60
CA ASP A 435 -11.78 11.56 5.82
C ASP A 435 -10.67 10.53 6.04
N GLY A 436 -10.57 9.54 5.16
CA GLY A 436 -9.66 8.40 5.32
C GLY A 436 -8.33 8.52 4.59
N CYS A 437 -7.57 7.43 4.67
CA CYS A 437 -6.42 7.15 3.80
C CYS A 437 -6.76 7.28 2.30
N ALA A 438 -7.97 6.88 1.89
CA ALA A 438 -8.48 6.96 0.52
C ALA A 438 -9.04 8.35 0.14
N GLY A 439 -8.94 9.37 1.01
CA GLY A 439 -9.58 10.67 0.82
C GLY A 439 -9.21 11.40 -0.48
N VAL A 440 -7.98 11.22 -0.98
CA VAL A 440 -7.54 11.82 -2.26
C VAL A 440 -8.31 11.23 -3.44
N ALA A 441 -8.39 9.90 -3.52
CA ALA A 441 -9.10 9.21 -4.58
C ALA A 441 -10.62 9.43 -4.47
N ALA A 442 -11.18 9.41 -3.26
CA ALA A 442 -12.59 9.67 -3.03
C ALA A 442 -13.00 11.10 -3.41
N SER A 443 -12.21 12.11 -3.00
CA SER A 443 -12.47 13.50 -3.38
C SER A 443 -12.30 13.74 -4.88
N PHE A 444 -11.34 13.07 -5.53
CA PHE A 444 -11.21 13.08 -6.99
C PHE A 444 -12.47 12.53 -7.67
N ALA A 445 -12.96 11.37 -7.24
CA ALA A 445 -14.18 10.78 -7.78
C ALA A 445 -15.41 11.69 -7.60
N LEU A 446 -15.58 12.29 -6.41
CA LEU A 446 -16.65 13.27 -6.17
C LEU A 446 -16.53 14.49 -7.09
N SER A 447 -15.32 14.99 -7.35
CA SER A 447 -15.12 16.11 -8.28
C SER A 447 -15.49 15.76 -9.72
N CYS A 448 -15.21 14.51 -10.14
CA CYS A 448 -15.60 14.01 -11.44
C CYS A 448 -17.12 13.83 -11.57
N PHE A 449 -17.77 13.28 -10.55
CA PHE A 449 -19.23 13.16 -10.51
C PHE A 449 -19.94 14.51 -10.50
N ALA A 450 -19.40 15.49 -9.76
CA ALA A 450 -19.95 16.84 -9.73
C ALA A 450 -19.85 17.56 -11.09
N SER A 451 -18.88 17.14 -11.91
CA SER A 451 -18.63 17.68 -13.25
C SER A 451 -19.31 16.88 -14.36
N ALA A 452 -20.05 15.82 -14.03
CA ALA A 452 -20.79 15.01 -15.00
C ALA A 452 -22.12 15.67 -15.40
N ASP A 453 -22.80 15.09 -16.39
CA ASP A 453 -24.09 15.59 -16.88
C ASP A 453 -25.21 15.55 -15.84
N ALA A 454 -26.29 16.28 -16.14
CA ALA A 454 -27.29 16.79 -15.21
C ALA A 454 -27.94 15.81 -14.17
N PRO A 455 -28.15 14.50 -14.39
CA PRO A 455 -28.78 13.68 -13.35
C PRO A 455 -27.87 13.45 -12.14
N LEU A 456 -26.54 13.37 -12.33
CA LEU A 456 -25.63 12.94 -11.26
C LEU A 456 -25.32 14.04 -10.24
N PRO A 457 -25.01 15.30 -10.62
CA PRO A 457 -24.87 16.39 -9.66
C PRO A 457 -26.11 16.61 -8.78
N ARG A 458 -27.32 16.43 -9.34
CA ARG A 458 -28.58 16.47 -8.55
C ARG A 458 -28.62 15.38 -7.51
N ARG A 459 -28.31 14.13 -7.89
CA ARG A 459 -28.25 12.99 -6.95
C ARG A 459 -27.19 13.16 -5.88
N MET A 460 -26.03 13.71 -6.23
CA MET A 460 -25.00 14.08 -5.27
C MET A 460 -25.58 15.01 -4.21
N LEU A 461 -26.21 16.11 -4.62
CA LEU A 461 -26.82 17.08 -3.71
C LEU A 461 -27.91 16.46 -2.82
N SER A 462 -28.61 15.42 -3.29
CA SER A 462 -29.57 14.64 -2.49
C SER A 462 -28.95 13.52 -1.65
N THR A 463 -27.64 13.24 -1.77
CA THR A 463 -26.98 12.14 -1.04
C THR A 463 -26.75 12.54 0.43
N PRO A 464 -27.28 11.77 1.40
CA PRO A 464 -27.06 12.05 2.82
C PRO A 464 -25.58 12.10 3.18
N GLY A 465 -25.20 13.11 3.95
CA GLY A 465 -23.83 13.28 4.44
C GLY A 465 -22.85 13.95 3.46
N LEU A 466 -23.24 14.23 2.21
CA LEU A 466 -22.35 14.88 1.23
C LEU A 466 -21.79 16.20 1.77
N SER A 467 -22.64 17.10 2.25
CA SER A 467 -22.19 18.41 2.77
C SER A 467 -21.19 18.29 3.91
N ALA A 468 -21.41 17.30 4.81
CA ALA A 468 -20.49 17.05 5.91
C ALA A 468 -19.13 16.53 5.41
N ALA A 469 -19.12 15.65 4.40
CA ALA A 469 -17.89 15.18 3.77
C ALA A 469 -17.16 16.28 3.00
N LEU A 470 -17.87 17.12 2.24
CA LEU A 470 -17.27 18.28 1.56
C LEU A 470 -16.66 19.25 2.58
N ALA A 471 -17.37 19.55 3.66
CA ALA A 471 -16.87 20.39 4.75
C ALA A 471 -15.56 19.85 5.36
N ARG A 472 -15.48 18.53 5.60
CA ARG A 472 -14.26 17.91 6.14
C ARG A 472 -13.14 17.84 5.11
N GLY A 473 -13.44 17.54 3.85
CA GLY A 473 -12.48 17.57 2.74
C GLY A 473 -11.81 18.94 2.57
N LEU A 474 -12.58 20.02 2.66
CA LEU A 474 -12.08 21.40 2.65
C LEU A 474 -11.19 21.73 3.86
N ARG A 475 -11.43 21.11 5.01
CA ARG A 475 -10.61 21.28 6.22
C ARG A 475 -9.37 20.39 6.26
N SER A 476 -9.26 19.40 5.38
CA SER A 476 -8.16 18.44 5.33
C SER A 476 -6.80 19.11 5.32
N GLY A 477 -5.82 18.46 5.94
CA GLY A 477 -4.40 18.83 5.84
C GLY A 477 -3.74 18.37 4.54
N LYS A 478 -4.43 17.55 3.73
CA LYS A 478 -3.94 17.07 2.43
C LYS A 478 -4.41 18.01 1.32
N GLU A 479 -3.48 18.73 0.70
CA GLU A 479 -3.76 19.72 -0.35
C GLU A 479 -4.57 19.15 -1.52
N ALA A 480 -4.22 17.95 -2.00
CA ALA A 480 -4.96 17.29 -3.08
C ALA A 480 -6.44 17.04 -2.73
N VAL A 481 -6.75 16.71 -1.46
CA VAL A 481 -8.15 16.53 -1.01
C VAL A 481 -8.87 17.86 -1.06
N VAL A 482 -8.27 18.91 -0.50
CA VAL A 482 -8.83 20.27 -0.48
C VAL A 482 -9.13 20.76 -1.90
N ARG A 483 -8.18 20.61 -2.82
CA ARG A 483 -8.31 21.00 -4.24
C ARG A 483 -9.44 20.25 -4.94
N ASN A 484 -9.51 18.93 -4.77
CA ASN A 484 -10.54 18.10 -5.40
C ASN A 484 -11.93 18.42 -4.82
N THR A 485 -12.03 18.61 -3.50
CA THR A 485 -13.28 18.99 -2.85
C THR A 485 -13.75 20.38 -3.27
N ALA A 486 -12.86 21.37 -3.34
CA ALA A 486 -13.20 22.69 -3.87
C ALA A 486 -13.66 22.62 -5.34
N THR A 487 -13.02 21.77 -6.15
CA THR A 487 -13.43 21.51 -7.53
C THR A 487 -14.84 20.91 -7.61
N ALA A 488 -15.16 19.96 -6.72
CA ALA A 488 -16.51 19.40 -6.63
C ALA A 488 -17.54 20.49 -6.28
N CYS A 489 -17.23 21.37 -5.31
CA CYS A 489 -18.13 22.48 -4.95
C CYS A 489 -18.36 23.44 -6.12
N ILE A 490 -17.33 23.81 -6.88
CA ILE A 490 -17.50 24.63 -8.10
C ILE A 490 -18.46 23.95 -9.06
N ALA A 491 -18.20 22.68 -9.37
CA ALA A 491 -18.94 21.96 -10.40
C ALA A 491 -20.42 21.82 -10.01
N LEU A 492 -20.72 21.51 -8.74
CA LEU A 492 -22.09 21.49 -8.21
C LEU A 492 -22.76 22.87 -8.29
N ALA A 493 -22.08 23.93 -7.82
CA ALA A 493 -22.60 25.29 -7.84
C ALA A 493 -22.84 25.81 -9.27
N LYS A 494 -21.96 25.45 -10.22
CA LYS A 494 -22.07 25.84 -11.63
C LYS A 494 -23.23 25.11 -12.33
N SER A 495 -23.35 23.79 -12.12
CA SER A 495 -24.33 22.97 -12.83
C SER A 495 -25.76 23.19 -12.31
N HIS A 496 -25.95 23.39 -11.01
CA HIS A 496 -27.26 23.60 -10.41
C HIS A 496 -27.25 24.64 -9.29
N PRO A 497 -27.12 25.94 -9.62
CA PRO A 497 -26.96 27.00 -8.63
C PRO A 497 -28.06 27.00 -7.54
N GLN A 498 -29.33 26.82 -7.95
CA GLN A 498 -30.47 26.77 -7.03
C GLN A 498 -30.46 25.54 -6.11
N LEU A 499 -30.15 24.36 -6.65
CA LEU A 499 -30.13 23.12 -5.86
C LEU A 499 -28.89 23.03 -4.97
N ALA A 500 -27.80 23.68 -5.37
CA ALA A 500 -26.57 23.74 -4.60
C ALA A 500 -26.69 24.67 -3.38
N GLN A 501 -27.62 25.62 -3.40
CA GLN A 501 -27.82 26.60 -2.34
C GLN A 501 -28.00 25.93 -0.97
N GLY A 502 -28.95 25.02 -0.81
CA GLY A 502 -29.19 24.34 0.46
C GLY A 502 -27.96 23.54 0.93
N PRO A 503 -27.56 22.48 0.22
CA PRO A 503 -26.48 21.61 0.67
C PRO A 503 -25.11 22.27 0.79
N LEU A 504 -24.78 23.31 0.00
CA LEU A 504 -23.46 23.96 0.05
C LEU A 504 -23.45 25.26 0.86
N ALA A 505 -24.51 26.06 0.85
CA ALA A 505 -24.53 27.34 1.57
C ALA A 505 -25.19 27.25 2.95
N GLU A 506 -26.21 26.41 3.13
CA GLU A 506 -26.86 26.27 4.45
C GLU A 506 -26.06 25.32 5.37
N ALA A 507 -25.24 24.44 4.80
CA ALA A 507 -24.35 23.59 5.58
C ALA A 507 -23.16 24.42 6.14
N PRO A 508 -23.14 24.76 7.45
CA PRO A 508 -22.20 25.76 7.97
C PRO A 508 -20.74 25.37 7.77
N GLY A 509 -20.46 24.06 7.79
CA GLY A 509 -19.11 23.54 7.61
C GLY A 509 -18.54 23.71 6.20
N VAL A 510 -19.37 23.83 5.15
CA VAL A 510 -18.89 23.94 3.75
C VAL A 510 -18.44 25.37 3.47
N LEU A 511 -19.26 26.38 3.77
CA LEU A 511 -18.89 27.79 3.63
C LEU A 511 -17.68 28.15 4.48
N ALA A 512 -17.67 27.75 5.76
CA ALA A 512 -16.52 27.96 6.63
C ALA A 512 -15.26 27.27 6.08
N GLY A 513 -15.41 26.07 5.49
CA GLY A 513 -14.34 25.36 4.80
C GLY A 513 -13.79 26.15 3.60
N LEU A 514 -14.66 26.65 2.72
CA LEU A 514 -14.25 27.44 1.55
C LEU A 514 -13.53 28.73 1.97
N VAL A 515 -14.03 29.43 2.98
CA VAL A 515 -13.40 30.63 3.57
C VAL A 515 -12.02 30.30 4.14
N ALA A 516 -11.90 29.19 4.87
CA ALA A 516 -10.63 28.74 5.41
C ALA A 516 -9.62 28.41 4.29
N VAL A 517 -10.05 27.71 3.24
CA VAL A 517 -9.21 27.41 2.06
C VAL A 517 -8.74 28.69 1.36
N MET A 518 -9.65 29.65 1.18
CA MET A 518 -9.34 30.97 0.63
C MET A 518 -8.31 31.73 1.48
N SER A 519 -8.32 31.52 2.80
CA SER A 519 -7.40 32.16 3.75
C SER A 519 -6.00 31.53 3.79
N ARG A 520 -5.87 30.25 3.44
CA ARG A 520 -4.62 29.48 3.54
C ARG A 520 -3.59 29.85 2.46
N GLY A 521 -4.04 30.10 1.22
CA GLY A 521 -3.14 30.22 0.06
C GLY A 521 -2.72 31.65 -0.30
N ALA A 522 -2.40 32.47 0.70
CA ALA A 522 -1.85 33.80 0.48
C ALA A 522 -0.31 33.87 0.56
N SER A 523 0.38 32.72 0.49
CA SER A 523 1.82 32.68 0.24
C SER A 523 2.06 32.62 -1.28
N GLU A 524 2.82 33.57 -1.82
CA GLU A 524 3.10 33.73 -3.27
C GLU A 524 3.67 32.48 -3.96
N GLU A 525 4.23 31.52 -3.22
CA GLU A 525 4.90 30.34 -3.80
C GLU A 525 3.99 29.15 -4.13
N VAL A 526 2.72 29.15 -3.72
CA VAL A 526 1.86 27.96 -3.93
C VAL A 526 1.09 28.11 -5.24
N ALA A 527 1.64 27.52 -6.32
CA ALA A 527 1.02 27.36 -7.63
C ALA A 527 -0.29 26.52 -7.63
N ASP A 528 -0.87 26.24 -6.47
CA ASP A 528 -2.02 25.35 -6.35
C ASP A 528 -3.35 26.11 -6.36
N ASN A 529 -4.26 25.66 -7.23
CA ASN A 529 -5.47 26.40 -7.60
C ASN A 529 -6.60 26.36 -6.54
N ALA A 530 -6.37 25.79 -5.35
CA ALA A 530 -7.45 25.58 -4.37
C ALA A 530 -8.08 26.89 -3.82
N PRO A 531 -7.32 27.95 -3.45
CA PRO A 531 -7.90 29.21 -2.99
C PRO A 531 -8.71 29.93 -4.07
N LEU A 532 -8.20 29.96 -5.31
CA LEU A 532 -8.92 30.52 -6.46
C LEU A 532 -10.23 29.75 -6.73
N ARG A 533 -10.19 28.42 -6.60
CA ARG A 533 -11.38 27.58 -6.73
C ARG A 533 -12.40 27.86 -5.63
N ALA A 534 -11.96 28.05 -4.38
CA ALA A 534 -12.83 28.41 -3.27
C ALA A 534 -13.50 29.78 -3.48
N ARG A 535 -12.72 30.80 -3.89
CA ARG A 535 -13.21 32.12 -4.28
C ARG A 535 -14.29 32.01 -5.38
N TYR A 536 -14.00 31.29 -6.45
CA TYR A 536 -14.94 31.14 -7.57
C TYR A 536 -16.23 30.41 -7.15
N THR A 537 -16.12 29.41 -6.26
CA THR A 537 -17.28 28.73 -5.68
C THR A 537 -18.17 29.69 -4.90
N LEU A 538 -17.58 30.54 -4.05
CA LEU A 538 -18.32 31.52 -3.25
C LEU A 538 -19.07 32.53 -4.14
N GLN A 539 -18.46 32.96 -5.25
CA GLN A 539 -19.12 33.82 -6.24
C GLN A 539 -20.31 33.13 -6.92
N LEU A 540 -20.15 31.86 -7.33
CA LEU A 540 -21.23 31.07 -7.91
C LEU A 540 -22.40 30.87 -6.93
N LEU A 541 -22.10 30.57 -5.66
CA LEU A 541 -23.13 30.41 -4.62
C LEU A 541 -23.88 31.72 -4.39
N ALA A 542 -23.16 32.85 -4.33
CA ALA A 542 -23.79 34.17 -4.19
C ALA A 542 -24.74 34.48 -5.36
N GLY A 543 -24.30 34.27 -6.60
CA GLY A 543 -25.14 34.45 -7.79
C GLY A 543 -26.30 33.44 -7.87
N GLY A 544 -26.15 32.27 -7.25
CA GLY A 544 -27.17 31.22 -7.18
C GLY A 544 -28.23 31.40 -6.09
N GLY A 545 -28.21 32.52 -5.36
CA GLY A 545 -29.21 32.85 -4.32
C GLY A 545 -28.68 32.79 -2.88
N ALA A 546 -27.44 32.34 -2.66
CA ALA A 546 -26.83 32.28 -1.32
C ALA A 546 -26.12 33.59 -0.90
N ALA A 547 -26.50 34.74 -1.47
CA ALA A 547 -25.80 36.00 -1.26
C ALA A 547 -25.70 36.40 0.22
N ALA A 548 -26.74 36.13 1.01
CA ALA A 548 -26.76 36.44 2.45
C ALA A 548 -25.75 35.60 3.24
N GLN A 549 -25.71 34.28 2.98
CA GLN A 549 -24.81 33.36 3.64
C GLN A 549 -23.35 33.62 3.24
N VAL A 550 -23.10 33.91 1.96
CA VAL A 550 -21.76 34.30 1.49
C VAL A 550 -21.34 35.65 2.10
N ALA A 551 -22.23 36.64 2.15
CA ALA A 551 -21.96 37.93 2.79
C ALA A 551 -21.62 37.77 4.27
N ALA A 552 -22.35 36.91 4.99
CA ALA A 552 -22.08 36.56 6.37
C ALA A 552 -20.65 36.00 6.55
N ALA A 553 -20.31 34.98 5.77
CA ALA A 553 -19.01 34.33 5.82
C ALA A 553 -17.85 35.27 5.45
N MET A 554 -18.04 36.16 4.46
CA MET A 554 -17.04 37.18 4.10
C MET A 554 -16.90 38.23 5.21
N GLY A 555 -18.00 38.63 5.85
CA GLY A 555 -17.98 39.54 7.00
C GLY A 555 -17.19 38.97 8.18
N GLU A 556 -17.38 37.67 8.49
CA GLU A 556 -16.59 36.97 9.50
C GLU A 556 -15.11 36.90 9.12
N LEU A 557 -14.79 36.60 7.86
CA LEU A 557 -13.40 36.60 7.40
C LEU A 557 -12.74 37.98 7.53
N LEU A 558 -13.45 39.06 7.18
CA LEU A 558 -12.94 40.43 7.31
C LEU A 558 -12.74 40.84 8.77
N ALA A 559 -13.56 40.31 9.69
CA ALA A 559 -13.42 40.53 11.12
C ALA A 559 -12.34 39.65 11.77
N ALA A 560 -11.92 38.57 11.12
CA ALA A 560 -10.94 37.64 11.67
C ALA A 560 -9.53 38.27 11.74
N PRO A 561 -8.90 38.29 12.93
CA PRO A 561 -7.57 38.90 13.10
C PRO A 561 -6.49 38.17 12.29
N ALA A 562 -6.64 36.84 12.13
CA ALA A 562 -5.70 35.99 11.40
C ALA A 562 -5.88 36.01 9.87
N ALA A 563 -6.86 36.74 9.33
CA ALA A 563 -7.07 36.80 7.88
C ALA A 563 -5.93 37.55 7.18
N THR A 564 -5.36 36.95 6.15
CA THR A 564 -4.27 37.54 5.35
C THR A 564 -4.76 38.73 4.52
N PRO A 565 -3.87 39.68 4.15
CA PRO A 565 -4.25 40.82 3.31
C PRO A 565 -4.94 40.41 2.00
N LEU A 566 -4.42 39.39 1.32
CA LEU A 566 -5.00 38.86 0.08
C LEU A 566 -6.40 38.28 0.30
N ALA A 567 -6.61 37.49 1.37
CA ALA A 567 -7.93 36.94 1.68
C ALA A 567 -8.96 38.05 1.98
N ARG A 568 -8.53 39.14 2.65
CA ARG A 568 -9.37 40.33 2.85
C ARG A 568 -9.69 41.04 1.54
N THR A 569 -8.72 41.16 0.63
CA THR A 569 -8.94 41.72 -0.71
C THR A 569 -9.97 40.90 -1.47
N TRP A 570 -9.81 39.57 -1.54
CA TRP A 570 -10.78 38.69 -2.19
C TRP A 570 -12.16 38.73 -1.53
N ALA A 571 -12.26 38.82 -0.21
CA ALA A 571 -13.54 38.98 0.47
C ALA A 571 -14.26 40.27 0.05
N ARG A 572 -13.54 41.39 -0.04
CA ARG A 572 -14.10 42.66 -0.52
C ARG A 572 -14.55 42.57 -1.97
N GLU A 573 -13.77 41.94 -2.83
CA GLU A 573 -14.13 41.71 -4.23
C GLU A 573 -15.41 40.86 -4.35
N ILE A 574 -15.52 39.76 -3.59
CA ILE A 574 -16.73 38.93 -3.57
C ILE A 574 -17.94 39.76 -3.12
N LEU A 575 -17.81 40.53 -2.02
CA LEU A 575 -18.87 41.41 -1.52
C LEU A 575 -19.31 42.46 -2.55
N ALA A 576 -18.36 43.02 -3.31
CA ALA A 576 -18.64 43.98 -4.37
C ALA A 576 -19.38 43.37 -5.57
N THR A 577 -19.24 42.06 -5.79
CA THR A 577 -19.92 41.32 -6.87
C THR A 577 -21.28 40.73 -6.48
N LEU A 578 -21.73 40.89 -5.23
CA LEU A 578 -23.01 40.34 -4.81
C LEU A 578 -24.20 40.98 -5.56
N PRO A 579 -25.27 40.21 -5.87
CA PRO A 579 -26.47 40.75 -6.49
C PRO A 579 -27.07 41.89 -5.65
N GLN A 580 -27.44 42.99 -6.32
CA GLN A 580 -28.12 44.13 -5.71
C GLN A 580 -29.60 44.18 -6.14
N PRO A 581 -30.54 44.56 -5.26
CA PRO A 581 -30.34 44.87 -3.84
C PRO A 581 -30.09 43.61 -2.99
N LEU A 582 -29.23 43.73 -1.97
CA LEU A 582 -29.02 42.68 -0.98
C LEU A 582 -30.31 42.43 -0.18
N SER A 583 -30.55 41.20 0.24
CA SER A 583 -31.66 40.90 1.15
C SER A 583 -31.47 41.60 2.50
N TYR A 584 -32.57 41.92 3.19
CA TYR A 584 -32.53 42.50 4.53
C TYR A 584 -31.66 41.67 5.50
N GLU A 585 -31.75 40.34 5.40
CA GLU A 585 -30.95 39.41 6.19
C GLU A 585 -29.45 39.56 5.91
N ALA A 586 -29.04 39.62 4.63
CA ALA A 586 -27.65 39.86 4.25
C ALA A 586 -27.12 41.19 4.83
N VAL A 587 -27.91 42.26 4.75
CA VAL A 587 -27.56 43.58 5.30
C VAL A 587 -27.43 43.53 6.81
N ALA A 588 -28.33 42.84 7.51
CA ALA A 588 -28.28 42.69 8.96
C ALA A 588 -27.01 41.95 9.41
N VAL A 589 -26.64 40.87 8.71
CA VAL A 589 -25.43 40.12 9.04
C VAL A 589 -24.17 40.94 8.75
N LEU A 590 -24.09 41.63 7.60
CA LEU A 590 -22.97 42.53 7.27
C LEU A 590 -22.83 43.66 8.29
N THR A 591 -23.95 44.25 8.74
CA THR A 591 -23.95 45.29 9.77
C THR A 591 -23.41 44.75 11.10
N SER A 592 -23.83 43.54 11.48
CA SER A 592 -23.35 42.87 12.70
C SER A 592 -21.85 42.56 12.62
N ALA A 593 -21.37 42.05 11.49
CA ALA A 593 -19.95 41.80 11.24
C ALA A 593 -19.13 43.11 11.28
N ALA A 594 -19.62 44.19 10.67
CA ALA A 594 -18.98 45.50 10.70
C ALA A 594 -18.86 46.05 12.14
N ARG A 595 -19.89 45.87 12.98
CA ARG A 595 -19.84 46.23 14.41
C ARG A 595 -18.80 45.43 15.18
N ARG A 596 -18.73 44.11 14.97
CA ARG A 596 -17.70 43.26 15.61
C ARG A 596 -16.28 43.67 15.16
N ALA A 597 -16.09 43.96 13.88
CA ALA A 597 -14.82 44.44 13.36
C ALA A 597 -14.44 45.84 13.91
N ALA A 598 -15.41 46.73 14.13
CA ALA A 598 -15.17 48.02 14.77
C ALA A 598 -14.78 47.85 16.25
N ALA A 599 -15.47 46.98 16.99
CA ALA A 599 -15.14 46.67 18.39
C ALA A 599 -13.73 46.06 18.52
N GLY A 600 -13.40 45.08 17.67
CA GLY A 600 -12.06 44.48 17.66
C GLY A 600 -10.95 45.47 17.29
N ARG A 601 -11.21 46.45 16.41
CA ARG A 601 -10.27 47.54 16.12
C ARG A 601 -10.08 48.47 17.32
N ALA A 602 -11.15 48.81 18.04
CA ALA A 602 -11.05 49.64 19.25
C ALA A 602 -10.23 48.92 20.34
N GLU A 603 -10.47 47.63 20.56
CA GLU A 603 -9.68 46.83 21.51
C GLU A 603 -8.20 46.75 21.10
N LEU A 604 -7.92 46.56 19.80
CA LEU A 604 -6.53 46.54 19.31
C LEU A 604 -5.85 47.90 19.48
N GLN A 605 -6.55 49.01 19.23
CA GLN A 605 -6.05 50.36 19.46
C GLN A 605 -5.77 50.62 20.95
N GLU A 606 -6.63 50.13 21.85
CA GLU A 606 -6.40 50.20 23.30
C GLU A 606 -5.16 49.40 23.71
N ARG A 607 -4.98 48.18 23.17
CA ARG A 607 -3.76 47.38 23.42
C ARG A 607 -2.50 48.05 22.88
N VAL A 608 -2.56 48.65 21.69
CA VAL A 608 -1.43 49.41 21.13
C VAL A 608 -1.10 50.59 22.02
N ALA A 609 -2.10 51.38 22.43
CA ALA A 609 -1.89 52.49 23.35
C ALA A 609 -1.32 52.04 24.71
N ALA A 610 -1.75 50.88 25.22
CA ALA A 610 -1.20 50.29 26.45
C ALA A 610 0.27 49.84 26.27
N LEU A 611 0.62 49.25 25.11
CA LEU A 611 2.00 48.88 24.78
C LEU A 611 2.89 50.12 24.59
N GLU A 612 2.39 51.16 23.95
CA GLU A 612 3.08 52.46 23.83
C GLU A 612 3.28 53.10 25.22
N ALA A 613 2.26 53.10 26.07
CA ALA A 613 2.39 53.59 27.44
C ALA A 613 3.38 52.76 28.29
N LEU A 614 3.43 51.44 28.11
CA LEU A 614 4.42 50.57 28.75
C LEU A 614 5.84 50.87 28.23
N ALA A 615 5.98 51.11 26.93
CA ALA A 615 7.26 51.49 26.33
C ALA A 615 7.75 52.85 26.87
N ASP A 616 6.85 53.84 26.99
CA ASP A 616 7.16 55.15 27.58
C ASP A 616 7.52 55.05 29.07
N ALA A 617 6.76 54.26 29.83
CA ALA A 617 7.05 54.00 31.24
C ALA A 617 8.41 53.32 31.43
N ALA A 618 8.72 52.31 30.61
CA ALA A 618 10.01 51.64 30.60
C ALA A 618 11.14 52.63 30.23
N ALA A 619 10.92 53.50 29.24
CA ALA A 619 11.88 54.54 28.88
C ALA A 619 12.13 55.53 30.03
N ALA A 620 11.07 55.92 30.76
CA ALA A 620 11.18 56.78 31.93
C ALA A 620 11.90 56.11 33.11
N GLU A 621 11.65 54.82 33.37
CA GLU A 621 12.36 54.05 34.40
C GLU A 621 13.85 53.89 34.07
N VAL A 622 14.18 53.63 32.80
CA VAL A 622 15.56 53.61 32.31
C VAL A 622 16.22 54.97 32.50
N GLU A 623 15.54 56.07 32.19
CA GLU A 623 16.03 57.44 32.42
C GLU A 623 16.28 57.73 33.90
N ALA A 624 15.33 57.38 34.77
CA ALA A 624 15.43 57.58 36.22
C ALA A 624 16.56 56.75 36.85
N SER A 625 16.77 55.54 36.33
CA SER A 625 17.83 54.61 36.75
C SER A 625 19.20 54.93 36.16
N ARG A 626 19.32 56.00 35.36
CA ARG A 626 20.62 56.37 34.78
C ARG A 626 21.64 56.67 35.88
N PRO A 627 22.79 55.99 35.88
CA PRO A 627 23.83 56.23 36.87
C PRO A 627 24.29 57.69 36.80
N LYS A 628 24.08 58.42 37.90
CA LYS A 628 24.51 59.82 38.09
C LYS A 628 25.97 59.94 38.51
N ALA A 629 26.65 58.81 38.68
CA ALA A 629 28.03 58.71 39.09
C ALA A 629 28.85 57.90 38.09
N CYS A 630 30.14 58.17 38.03
CA CYS A 630 31.07 57.39 37.24
C CYS A 630 31.15 55.95 37.78
N ALA A 631 30.95 54.96 36.92
CA ALA A 631 30.99 53.55 37.30
C ALA A 631 32.35 53.08 37.84
N ALA A 632 33.44 53.79 37.50
CA ALA A 632 34.78 53.43 37.95
C ALA A 632 35.15 54.06 39.30
N CYS A 633 34.88 55.36 39.48
CA CYS A 633 35.38 56.12 40.63
C CYS A 633 34.29 56.60 41.58
N GLY A 634 33.01 56.32 41.31
CA GLY A 634 31.87 56.68 42.15
C GLY A 634 31.55 58.18 42.22
N ARG A 635 32.37 59.06 41.62
CA ARG A 635 32.12 60.50 41.65
C ARG A 635 30.88 60.84 40.83
N LYS A 636 29.99 61.63 41.44
CA LYS A 636 28.90 62.28 40.73
C LYS A 636 29.48 63.27 39.72
N ALA A 637 28.78 63.46 38.61
CA ALA A 637 29.19 64.47 37.64
C ALA A 637 29.11 65.86 38.28
N ASP A 638 30.17 66.67 38.16
CA ASP A 638 30.16 68.05 38.62
C ASP A 638 29.06 68.85 37.91
N PRO A 639 28.52 69.92 38.52
CA PRO A 639 27.55 70.79 37.86
C PRO A 639 28.09 71.27 36.50
N GLY A 640 27.52 70.77 35.40
CA GLY A 640 27.95 71.07 34.02
C GLY A 640 28.87 70.04 33.35
N ALA A 641 29.49 69.11 34.10
CA ALA A 641 30.29 68.04 33.53
C ALA A 641 29.40 66.83 33.16
N LYS A 642 29.35 66.43 31.88
CA LYS A 642 28.58 65.26 31.42
C LYS A 642 29.45 64.00 31.50
N LEU A 643 28.96 62.95 32.17
CA LEU A 643 29.59 61.62 32.09
C LEU A 643 29.42 61.07 30.66
N ARG A 644 30.48 60.48 30.11
CA ARG A 644 30.47 59.86 28.78
C ARG A 644 30.03 58.40 28.87
N PRO A 645 29.07 57.96 28.04
CA PRO A 645 28.68 56.55 28.00
C PRO A 645 29.74 55.70 27.30
N CYS A 646 29.81 54.41 27.66
CA CYS A 646 30.61 53.46 26.90
C CYS A 646 30.03 53.27 25.49
N GLY A 647 30.87 53.37 24.46
CA GLY A 647 30.43 53.21 23.07
C GLY A 647 29.79 51.86 22.77
N GLY A 648 30.23 50.78 23.42
CA GLY A 648 29.74 49.42 23.15
C GLY A 648 28.44 49.04 23.86
N CYS A 649 28.05 49.74 24.93
CA CYS A 649 26.83 49.43 25.68
C CYS A 649 25.84 50.59 25.79
N ARG A 650 26.03 51.65 25.00
CA ARG A 650 25.16 52.86 24.99
C ARG A 650 23.68 52.55 24.70
N ARG A 651 23.38 51.40 24.09
CA ARG A 651 22.02 50.96 23.73
C ARG A 651 21.57 49.70 24.48
N GLY A 652 22.16 49.41 25.64
CA GLY A 652 21.86 48.19 26.39
C GLY A 652 20.57 48.25 27.21
N PRO A 653 19.83 47.13 27.34
CA PRO A 653 18.57 47.08 28.09
C PRO A 653 18.75 47.26 29.61
N ALA A 654 19.95 47.07 30.15
CA ALA A 654 20.24 47.29 31.57
C ALA A 654 20.86 48.68 31.88
N GLY A 655 20.78 49.62 30.94
CA GLY A 655 21.30 50.98 31.07
C GLY A 655 22.74 51.17 30.55
N GLU A 656 23.11 52.41 30.24
CA GLU A 656 24.46 52.73 29.75
C GLU A 656 25.46 52.94 30.90
N VAL A 657 26.61 52.26 30.84
CA VAL A 657 27.70 52.50 31.78
C VAL A 657 28.38 53.84 31.44
N ARG A 658 28.46 54.73 32.43
CA ARG A 658 28.96 56.11 32.26
C ARG A 658 30.26 56.37 33.03
N TYR A 659 31.14 57.17 32.43
CA TYR A 659 32.47 57.49 32.97
C TYR A 659 32.77 59.00 32.93
N CYS A 660 33.52 59.51 33.91
CA CYS A 660 33.98 60.91 33.88
C CYS A 660 35.10 61.15 32.87
N GLY A 661 35.73 60.10 32.35
CA GLY A 661 36.76 60.18 31.32
C GLY A 661 37.26 58.81 30.87
N GLN A 662 38.12 58.80 29.84
CA GLN A 662 38.63 57.57 29.23
C GLN A 662 39.51 56.75 30.20
N ALA A 663 40.21 57.41 31.13
CA ALA A 663 41.00 56.73 32.16
C ALA A 663 40.13 55.84 33.05
N CYS A 664 38.99 56.37 33.53
CA CYS A 664 38.01 55.62 34.32
C CYS A 664 37.36 54.49 33.52
N GLN A 665 37.07 54.71 32.22
CA GLN A 665 36.57 53.64 31.35
C GLN A 665 37.55 52.48 31.22
N ARG A 666 38.84 52.76 31.01
CA ARG A 666 39.88 51.72 30.91
C ARG A 666 40.07 50.98 32.23
N ALA A 667 40.06 51.69 33.35
CA ALA A 667 40.20 51.10 34.69
C ALA A 667 39.05 50.13 35.02
N HIS A 668 37.81 50.49 34.66
CA HIS A 668 36.62 49.65 34.92
C HIS A 668 36.36 48.58 33.85
N TRP A 669 37.13 48.57 32.76
CA TRP A 669 36.87 47.69 31.61
C TRP A 669 36.81 46.20 31.99
N GLN A 670 37.69 45.73 32.87
CA GLN A 670 37.73 44.32 33.27
C GLN A 670 36.43 43.84 33.93
N VAL A 671 35.74 44.73 34.65
CA VAL A 671 34.48 44.42 35.35
C VAL A 671 33.28 44.52 34.39
N HIS A 672 33.31 45.47 33.45
CA HIS A 672 32.18 45.78 32.57
C HIS A 672 32.19 45.00 31.22
N ARG A 673 33.33 44.44 30.79
CA ARG A 673 33.51 43.82 29.47
C ARG A 673 32.43 42.81 29.09
N ASP A 674 32.05 41.92 30.01
CA ASP A 674 31.10 40.84 29.71
C ASP A 674 29.68 41.38 29.50
N TYR A 675 29.28 42.36 30.31
CA TYR A 675 28.06 43.14 30.07
C TYR A 675 28.09 43.84 28.71
N CYS A 676 29.20 44.49 28.36
CA CYS A 676 29.35 45.19 27.08
C CYS A 676 29.15 44.27 25.87
N LYS A 677 29.70 43.05 25.94
CA LYS A 677 29.56 42.03 24.89
C LYS A 677 28.13 41.51 24.79
N ALA A 678 27.47 41.27 25.93
CA ALA A 678 26.08 40.81 25.96
C ALA A 678 25.15 41.84 25.30
N VAL A 679 25.32 43.12 25.64
CA VAL A 679 24.58 44.23 25.01
C VAL A 679 24.83 44.29 23.51
N ALA A 680 26.09 44.23 23.06
CA ALA A 680 26.42 44.28 21.64
C ALA A 680 25.74 43.15 20.84
N ARG A 681 25.68 41.93 21.40
CA ARG A 681 24.98 40.79 20.78
C ARG A 681 23.47 41.03 20.70
N ALA A 682 22.86 41.56 21.76
CA ALA A 682 21.43 41.86 21.76
C ALA A 682 21.07 42.95 20.74
N VAL A 683 21.91 43.98 20.61
CA VAL A 683 21.73 45.04 19.60
C VAL A 683 21.87 44.49 18.19
N ALA A 684 22.82 43.59 17.94
CA ALA A 684 22.96 42.92 16.64
C ALA A 684 21.71 42.08 16.31
N ALA A 685 21.24 41.26 17.25
CA ALA A 685 20.04 40.45 17.06
C ALA A 685 18.77 41.30 16.80
N ALA A 686 18.64 42.45 17.46
CA ALA A 686 17.54 43.38 17.21
C ALA A 686 17.63 44.04 15.82
N ALA A 687 18.84 44.40 15.38
CA ALA A 687 19.05 44.94 14.03
C ALA A 687 18.73 43.91 12.94
N ASP A 688 19.08 42.64 13.16
CA ASP A 688 18.75 41.54 12.24
C ASP A 688 17.22 41.34 12.14
N ALA A 689 16.51 41.41 13.27
CA ALA A 689 15.04 41.32 13.30
C ALA A 689 14.34 42.51 12.59
N ASP A 690 14.88 43.73 12.72
CA ASP A 690 14.37 44.91 12.01
C ASP A 690 14.59 44.81 10.50
N THR A 691 15.70 44.21 10.04
CA THR A 691 15.93 44.00 8.60
C THR A 691 14.96 42.98 7.99
N ASP A 692 14.61 41.93 8.72
CA ASP A 692 13.61 40.95 8.28
C ASP A 692 12.19 41.54 8.29
N GLY A 693 11.88 42.39 9.27
CA GLY A 693 10.61 43.13 9.35
C GLY A 693 10.46 44.18 8.24
N ALA A 694 11.51 44.95 7.97
CA ALA A 694 11.53 45.99 6.94
C ALA A 694 11.39 45.41 5.52
N ALA A 695 12.08 44.29 5.24
CA ALA A 695 11.93 43.55 3.99
C ALA A 695 10.49 43.05 3.78
N GLY A 696 9.84 42.58 4.84
CA GLY A 696 8.43 42.18 4.81
C GLY A 696 7.46 43.35 4.52
N THR A 697 7.72 44.54 5.09
CA THR A 697 6.87 45.73 4.85
C THR A 697 7.10 46.41 3.49
N ALA A 698 8.32 46.42 2.97
CA ALA A 698 8.62 46.97 1.64
C ALA A 698 8.01 46.10 0.52
N ALA A 699 8.06 44.78 0.65
CA ALA A 699 7.38 43.87 -0.28
C ALA A 699 5.85 44.08 -0.29
N ALA A 700 5.23 44.33 0.86
CA ALA A 700 3.80 44.62 0.97
C ALA A 700 3.40 45.98 0.33
N SER A 701 4.30 46.96 0.33
CA SER A 701 4.07 48.29 -0.26
C SER A 701 4.19 48.29 -1.79
N VAL A 702 5.10 47.52 -2.37
CA VAL A 702 5.29 47.46 -3.84
C VAL A 702 4.17 46.66 -4.52
N ALA A 703 3.57 45.70 -3.82
CA ALA A 703 2.41 44.96 -4.32
C ALA A 703 1.07 45.74 -4.27
N SER A 704 1.07 46.96 -3.70
CA SER A 704 -0.13 47.81 -3.57
C SER A 704 -0.16 49.01 -4.55
N THR A 705 0.78 49.07 -5.49
CA THR A 705 0.83 49.99 -6.63
C THR A 705 0.81 49.19 -7.92
#